data_AF-A0A928YTR7-F1
#
_entry.id   AF-A0A928YTR7-F1
#
_cell.length_a   1.000
_cell.length_b   1.000
_cell.length_c   1.000
_cell.angle_alpha   90.00
_cell.angle_beta   90.00
_cell.angle_gamma   90.00
#
_symmetry.space_group_name_H-M   'P 1'
#
loop_
_entity.id
_entity.type
_entity.pdbx_description
1 polymer ?
#
loop_
_entity_poly.entity_id
_entity_poly.type
_entity_poly.pdbx_seq_one_letter_code
_entity_poly.pdbx_strand_id
1 'polypeptide(L)'
;MKKLFKTSIAFMGLALGSLISAGAAAQHVCSVSYTAVANWGSGGQAQVIVENKGAALSSWEVCWAFNGNEVISQLWDGVHTANGKNICVKNAPYNGNLPANEIVQFGFNLSNPGTQLPAEFTLNGVNCGGSAGQSSSVASSTPASSGSSSSAPAPATAARWLLEAEKSSFHFVTVKNIDNAESHTFTQLQGTVSAAGNATLTIPLATVSTGFAIRNTRMQNLLFESGYLPNLHFTTQLDLAAIDAMPVGGISQQTLAGNLILHAINKPISFEVTLIKHTNNSVSFSPRRPIVINSVDFELNAGVEALRLAASLSSIGEKTPIYFKMFLTRDNPTGIAAITLPAAPEAPVGLTGNLVQDVGSAELIWSNLNADETGLLVRRKGADGRWTTQSNLAANTSIFSETLPAVFGNYDYKVISYRDSVPSVASNAVALVYEDTSGNTSSSSSEGSASSVESSASSVSSTSSSSSEDNGPITGDATSGAALWSTRGCVFCHGVDGERNASGTPAATPLNPNRSVYRHSQDNQDLILRDFISRWMPQSNPGSCTGQCAADLEAFIHTWRRPSDGIPDNPVSYFSCPAPGASYGQRTLRLLTKNEYQRSVQDLVGYTQDVVSRLPDDFIAGTFMNNNTLMVDRTRYTSYIATAERIAEDVATRWNDVLACSPDSNCATKLVDDLAPKIFRRPLTADERADYLAVALGTDDGRTTAEGMEVALAAMLSSPQFLYRSELGEASGGAFKLNGYEMATFISYTFTGTTPGDDLLAAAGRGELDTAFGVRQHASMLLESTHTKSLLGEFVNRWLGTEQLEIKEKSGVANFPVLAQDMKQELGKNFAHAMLAHDTNFASVFNPHYTHVNQRLASLYGIPFMAGSADAQGFARVSTSERGGILTSGAFMSRYATADDANMVTRSVAVRRRIMCQDIPEPPSGVSLDREALAARDREFFENPHTTQRMIFDRITSGTSCSNCHGEIINPLGGSMENFDALGRLRAVDLKGNPIDAVGTFFSPFPQLQFLNDPDRVIHSPAIQFDGANELAQTMVEDPMVSGLAQSCLATQFVSYSSGINSIFLIDSPRDVGYARISKAEEEAYRCDVANLVDVLNMNGPRAMLEEIPALDSVMYRQEWAR
;
A
#
# COMPACT_ATOMS: atom_id res chain seq x y z
N MET A 1 -15.78 7.55 32.94
CA MET A 1 -14.52 7.41 32.16
C MET A 1 -13.30 6.94 32.99
N LYS A 2 -12.47 7.80 33.62
CA LYS A 2 -11.14 7.40 34.17
C LYS A 2 -11.11 6.23 35.18
N LYS A 3 -12.22 5.86 35.84
CA LYS A 3 -12.34 4.64 36.67
C LYS A 3 -12.45 3.35 35.83
N LEU A 4 -13.30 3.34 34.80
CA LEU A 4 -13.54 2.19 33.92
C LEU A 4 -12.25 1.68 33.24
N PHE A 5 -11.29 2.59 33.00
CA PHE A 5 -9.96 2.23 32.49
C PHE A 5 -9.10 1.36 33.44
N LYS A 6 -9.58 1.03 34.65
CA LYS A 6 -8.88 0.14 35.59
C LYS A 6 -9.45 -1.28 35.67
N THR A 7 -10.71 -1.53 35.33
CA THR A 7 -11.29 -2.89 35.45
C THR A 7 -10.81 -3.84 34.35
N SER A 8 -10.47 -3.33 33.16
CA SER A 8 -9.92 -4.15 32.06
C SER A 8 -8.44 -4.53 32.19
N ILE A 9 -7.69 -4.03 33.19
CA ILE A 9 -6.27 -4.36 33.41
C ILE A 9 -6.00 -4.51 34.92
N ALA A 10 -6.39 -5.66 35.49
CA ALA A 10 -6.30 -5.91 36.93
C ALA A 10 -6.04 -7.38 37.32
N PHE A 11 -4.95 -7.99 36.83
CA PHE A 11 -4.39 -9.20 37.44
C PHE A 11 -2.87 -9.06 37.70
N MET A 12 -2.43 -9.61 38.83
CA MET A 12 -1.07 -9.61 39.41
C MET A 12 -0.47 -8.27 39.90
N GLY A 13 0.07 -8.29 41.14
CA GLY A 13 1.19 -7.43 41.58
C GLY A 13 0.95 -6.48 42.76
N LEU A 14 1.31 -6.89 43.98
CA LEU A 14 1.27 -6.06 45.20
C LEU A 14 2.66 -6.01 45.89
N ALA A 15 3.19 -4.80 46.17
CA ALA A 15 4.30 -4.58 47.13
C ALA A 15 4.45 -3.09 47.55
N LEU A 16 5.10 -2.87 48.70
CA LEU A 16 5.41 -1.60 49.37
C LEU A 16 6.65 -0.89 48.74
N GLY A 17 7.01 0.37 48.99
CA GLY A 17 6.41 1.47 49.78
C GLY A 17 7.44 2.54 50.24
N SER A 18 6.96 3.73 50.64
CA SER A 18 7.62 4.79 51.47
C SER A 18 8.79 5.67 50.94
N LEU A 19 8.48 6.97 50.80
CA LEU A 19 9.24 8.18 51.22
C LEU A 19 10.72 8.44 50.82
N ILE A 20 10.99 9.67 50.36
CA ILE A 20 11.90 10.69 50.98
C ILE A 20 11.71 12.06 50.29
N SER A 21 11.89 13.17 51.01
CA SER A 21 11.94 14.54 50.45
C SER A 21 13.35 15.14 50.58
N ALA A 22 13.77 15.93 49.58
CA ALA A 22 15.01 16.69 49.60
C ALA A 22 14.74 18.20 49.45
N GLY A 23 15.59 19.04 50.04
CA GLY A 23 15.33 20.48 50.21
C GLY A 23 15.61 21.35 48.99
N ALA A 24 14.99 22.53 48.95
CA ALA A 24 15.14 23.50 47.87
C ALA A 24 16.42 24.35 48.02
N ALA A 25 17.14 24.53 46.91
CA ALA A 25 18.06 25.65 46.70
C ALA A 25 17.30 26.85 46.10
N ALA A 26 17.81 28.06 46.25
CA ALA A 26 17.17 29.26 45.71
C ALA A 26 17.13 29.22 44.17
N GLN A 27 15.93 29.21 43.57
CA GLN A 27 15.77 29.22 42.13
C GLN A 27 16.07 30.61 41.55
N HIS A 28 16.95 30.67 40.55
CA HIS A 28 16.98 31.79 39.62
C HIS A 28 15.67 31.80 38.82
N VAL A 29 15.11 32.99 38.57
CA VAL A 29 13.86 33.17 37.79
C VAL A 29 14.00 32.84 36.30
N CYS A 30 15.20 32.46 35.86
CA CYS A 30 15.44 31.89 34.54
C CYS A 30 16.82 31.21 34.53
N SER A 31 17.11 30.45 33.47
CA SER A 31 18.45 29.92 33.21
C SER A 31 18.84 30.00 31.73
N VAL A 32 20.12 30.24 31.47
CA VAL A 32 20.71 30.33 30.12
C VAL A 32 21.73 29.22 29.91
N SER A 33 21.64 28.56 28.76
CA SER A 33 22.71 27.70 28.23
C SER A 33 23.37 28.39 27.05
N TYR A 34 24.69 28.56 27.10
CA TYR A 34 25.51 29.08 26.00
C TYR A 34 26.40 27.96 25.47
N THR A 35 26.23 27.59 24.20
CA THR A 35 27.03 26.53 23.56
C THR A 35 27.83 27.09 22.40
N ALA A 36 29.15 26.89 22.41
CA ALA A 36 29.97 27.06 21.21
C ALA A 36 29.76 25.85 20.29
N VAL A 37 29.06 26.07 19.18
CA VAL A 37 28.64 25.02 18.23
C VAL A 37 29.78 24.67 17.28
N ALA A 38 30.51 25.67 16.80
CA ALA A 38 31.68 25.50 15.92
C ALA A 38 32.69 26.64 16.11
N ASN A 39 33.97 26.37 15.84
CA ASN A 39 35.04 27.36 15.78
C ASN A 39 36.01 26.96 14.68
N TRP A 40 36.22 27.82 13.69
CA TRP A 40 37.12 27.63 12.54
C TRP A 40 38.24 28.68 12.53
N GLY A 41 38.62 29.19 13.71
CA GLY A 41 39.75 30.10 13.95
C GLY A 41 39.41 31.57 13.67
N SER A 42 39.14 31.92 12.41
CA SER A 42 38.77 33.29 12.02
C SER A 42 37.33 33.65 12.40
N GLY A 43 36.46 32.65 12.47
CA GLY A 43 35.08 32.78 12.91
C GLY A 43 34.59 31.53 13.65
N GLY A 44 33.36 31.60 14.15
CA GLY A 44 32.70 30.50 14.85
C GLY A 44 31.19 30.67 14.86
N GLN A 45 30.50 29.73 15.50
CA GLN A 45 29.05 29.74 15.69
C GLN A 45 28.72 29.43 17.15
N ALA A 46 27.77 30.16 17.71
CA ALA A 46 27.26 29.93 19.06
C ALA A 46 25.73 29.88 19.08
N GLN A 47 25.19 29.22 20.10
CA GLN A 47 23.77 29.06 20.35
C GLN A 47 23.46 29.39 21.80
N VAL A 48 22.34 30.08 22.02
CA VAL A 48 21.86 30.49 23.35
C VAL A 48 20.43 29.98 23.52
N ILE A 49 20.20 29.22 24.59
CA ILE A 49 18.88 28.75 25.00
C ILE A 49 18.53 29.41 26.33
N VAL A 50 17.32 29.94 26.44
CA VAL A 50 16.83 30.73 27.57
C VAL A 50 15.54 30.10 28.08
N GLU A 51 15.56 29.59 29.30
CA GLU A 51 14.39 29.00 29.96
C GLU A 51 13.81 29.99 30.97
N ASN A 52 12.53 30.36 30.79
CA ASN A 52 11.85 31.27 31.71
C ASN A 52 11.26 30.49 32.90
N LYS A 53 11.93 30.55 34.05
CA LYS A 53 11.46 29.95 35.32
C LYS A 53 10.60 30.92 36.16
N GLY A 54 10.21 32.07 35.60
CA GLY A 54 9.43 33.12 36.24
C GLY A 54 8.02 33.24 35.66
N ALA A 55 7.44 34.45 35.76
CA ALA A 55 6.16 34.77 35.12
C ALA A 55 6.31 34.88 33.59
N ALA A 56 5.22 34.68 32.85
CA ALA A 56 5.22 34.83 31.39
C ALA A 56 5.66 36.24 30.95
N LEU A 57 6.55 36.30 29.96
CA LEU A 57 7.11 37.53 29.41
C LEU A 57 6.53 37.81 28.01
N SER A 58 6.10 39.04 27.75
CA SER A 58 5.66 39.48 26.42
C SER A 58 6.81 39.92 25.50
N SER A 59 8.00 40.10 26.06
CA SER A 59 9.26 40.38 25.36
C SER A 59 10.43 39.91 26.22
N TRP A 60 11.48 39.41 25.59
CA TRP A 60 12.72 39.00 26.26
C TRP A 60 13.95 39.67 25.64
N GLU A 61 14.91 39.97 26.50
CA GLU A 61 16.21 40.51 26.16
C GLU A 61 17.25 39.85 27.07
N VAL A 62 18.24 39.17 26.49
CA VAL A 62 19.31 38.50 27.22
C VAL A 62 20.63 39.20 26.99
N CYS A 63 21.25 39.67 28.08
CA CYS A 63 22.53 40.37 28.05
C CYS A 63 23.65 39.58 28.74
N TRP A 64 24.84 39.63 28.16
CA TRP A 64 26.08 39.06 28.69
C TRP A 64 27.30 39.91 28.28
N ALA A 65 28.49 39.56 28.76
CA ALA A 65 29.76 40.12 28.31
C ALA A 65 30.63 39.06 27.62
N PHE A 66 31.21 39.39 26.47
CA PHE A 66 32.29 38.58 25.87
C PHE A 66 33.61 38.80 26.62
N ASN A 67 34.47 37.77 26.62
CA ASN A 67 35.74 37.81 27.35
C ASN A 67 36.89 38.38 26.49
N GLY A 68 36.93 38.05 25.20
CA GLY A 68 37.95 38.47 24.23
C GLY A 68 37.52 39.69 23.41
N ASN A 69 37.70 39.62 22.08
CA ASN A 69 37.32 40.66 21.12
C ASN A 69 36.31 40.10 20.08
N GLU A 70 35.43 39.20 20.53
CA GLU A 70 34.39 38.56 19.74
C GLU A 70 33.39 39.60 19.20
N VAL A 71 32.98 39.45 17.94
CA VAL A 71 31.95 40.30 17.32
C VAL A 71 30.91 39.41 16.64
N ILE A 72 29.63 39.67 16.90
CA ILE A 72 28.52 38.98 16.20
C ILE A 72 28.47 39.49 14.76
N SER A 73 28.66 38.58 13.80
CA SER A 73 28.66 38.90 12.36
C SER A 73 27.30 38.65 11.70
N GLN A 74 26.52 37.69 12.21
CA GLN A 74 25.17 37.37 11.77
C GLN A 74 24.40 36.71 12.93
N LEU A 75 23.11 37.01 13.08
CA LEU A 75 22.26 36.45 14.15
C LEU A 75 20.87 36.13 13.59
N TRP A 76 20.25 35.07 14.10
CA TRP A 76 18.87 34.66 13.81
C TRP A 76 18.07 34.52 15.11
N ASP A 77 16.73 34.51 15.00
CA ASP A 77 15.77 34.47 16.12
C ASP A 77 15.89 35.61 17.15
N GLY A 78 16.58 36.71 16.80
CA GLY A 78 16.67 37.91 17.64
C GLY A 78 17.24 39.12 16.90
N VAL A 79 17.48 40.20 17.64
CA VAL A 79 18.19 41.41 17.20
C VAL A 79 19.14 41.83 18.32
N HIS A 80 20.40 42.14 18.00
CA HIS A 80 21.40 42.47 19.01
C HIS A 80 21.78 43.94 19.06
N THR A 81 22.22 44.39 20.24
CA THR A 81 23.01 45.61 20.42
C THR A 81 24.32 45.25 21.10
N ALA A 82 25.40 45.96 20.75
CA ALA A 82 26.74 45.76 21.29
C ALA A 82 27.30 47.09 21.81
N ASN A 83 27.86 47.07 23.03
CA ASN A 83 28.54 48.21 23.63
C ASN A 83 29.86 47.74 24.26
N GLY A 84 30.97 47.95 23.53
CA GLY A 84 32.24 47.31 23.86
C GLY A 84 32.10 45.79 23.81
N LYS A 85 32.37 45.10 24.93
CA LYS A 85 32.20 43.64 25.05
C LYS A 85 30.80 43.20 25.49
N ASN A 86 29.95 44.13 25.89
CA ASN A 86 28.61 43.80 26.38
C ASN A 86 27.66 43.64 25.20
N ILE A 87 27.01 42.49 25.12
CA ILE A 87 25.98 42.17 24.12
C ILE A 87 24.63 42.07 24.82
N CYS A 88 23.59 42.63 24.22
CA CYS A 88 22.20 42.33 24.55
C CYS A 88 21.48 41.84 23.29
N VAL A 89 20.89 40.65 23.33
CA VAL A 89 20.03 40.12 22.26
C VAL A 89 18.58 40.17 22.70
N LYS A 90 17.77 40.91 21.96
CA LYS A 90 16.32 41.02 22.14
C LYS A 90 15.59 40.11 21.17
N ASN A 91 14.38 39.71 21.53
CA ASN A 91 13.47 38.96 20.68
C ASN A 91 13.28 39.58 19.27
N ALA A 92 13.10 38.72 18.27
CA ALA A 92 12.59 39.11 16.96
C ALA A 92 11.08 39.44 17.05
N PRO A 93 10.49 40.12 16.03
CA PRO A 93 9.08 40.56 16.10
C PRO A 93 8.05 39.43 16.30
N TYR A 94 8.40 38.18 15.99
CA TYR A 94 7.50 37.02 16.05
C TYR A 94 7.71 36.10 17.26
N ASN A 95 8.80 36.22 18.03
CA ASN A 95 9.14 35.28 19.11
C ASN A 95 9.27 35.91 20.51
N GLY A 96 8.73 37.11 20.72
CA GLY A 96 8.82 37.83 22.01
C GLY A 96 8.03 37.23 23.18
N ASN A 97 6.94 36.51 22.90
CA ASN A 97 6.10 35.92 23.94
C ASN A 97 6.71 34.60 24.45
N LEU A 98 7.23 34.63 25.69
CA LEU A 98 7.91 33.53 26.37
C LEU A 98 7.16 33.18 27.67
N PRO A 99 6.25 32.18 27.65
CA PRO A 99 5.49 31.76 28.83
C PRO A 99 6.34 31.22 29.98
N ALA A 100 5.70 30.96 31.13
CA ALA A 100 6.34 30.37 32.29
C ALA A 100 6.66 28.87 32.05
N ASN A 101 7.90 28.47 32.32
CA ASN A 101 8.50 27.16 32.05
C ASN A 101 8.66 26.80 30.56
N GLU A 102 8.53 27.77 29.66
CA GLU A 102 8.88 27.61 28.24
C GLU A 102 10.33 28.07 27.96
N ILE A 103 10.85 27.63 26.81
CA ILE A 103 12.17 28.03 26.31
C ILE A 103 12.06 28.91 25.07
N VAL A 104 13.04 29.80 24.88
CA VAL A 104 13.37 30.40 23.59
C VAL A 104 14.84 30.15 23.26
N GLN A 105 15.14 30.04 21.97
CA GLN A 105 16.45 29.70 21.46
C GLN A 105 16.80 30.65 20.32
N PHE A 106 18.05 31.10 20.29
CA PHE A 106 18.61 31.90 19.21
C PHE A 106 20.07 31.51 18.97
N GLY A 107 20.65 31.95 17.86
CA GLY A 107 22.02 31.63 17.51
C GLY A 107 22.66 32.69 16.62
N PHE A 108 23.99 32.68 16.59
CA PHE A 108 24.77 33.66 15.85
C PHE A 108 26.13 33.14 15.41
N ASN A 109 26.62 33.72 14.33
CA ASN A 109 27.99 33.59 13.87
C ASN A 109 28.86 34.69 14.50
N LEU A 110 30.10 34.35 14.79
CA LEU A 110 31.11 35.18 15.43
C LEU A 110 32.31 35.39 14.52
N SER A 111 32.90 36.58 14.57
CA SER A 111 34.26 36.86 14.13
C SER A 111 35.20 36.87 15.35
N ASN A 112 36.41 36.32 15.21
CA ASN A 112 37.41 36.18 16.27
C ASN A 112 36.90 35.50 17.57
N PRO A 113 36.28 34.30 17.51
CA PRO A 113 35.74 33.62 18.69
C PRO A 113 36.81 33.33 19.76
N GLY A 114 36.58 33.83 20.98
CA GLY A 114 37.47 33.65 22.12
C GLY A 114 37.41 32.25 22.73
N THR A 115 38.44 31.91 23.52
CA THR A 115 38.56 30.60 24.18
C THR A 115 37.78 30.48 25.49
N GLN A 116 37.37 31.61 26.09
CA GLN A 116 36.56 31.66 27.31
C GLN A 116 35.14 32.07 26.98
N LEU A 117 34.17 31.20 27.27
CA LEU A 117 32.75 31.47 27.03
C LEU A 117 32.15 32.40 28.11
N PRO A 118 31.08 33.17 27.81
CA PRO A 118 30.39 33.98 28.81
C PRO A 118 29.74 33.10 29.89
N ALA A 119 29.88 33.48 31.16
CA ALA A 119 29.32 32.73 32.30
C ALA A 119 28.14 33.45 32.98
N GLU A 120 28.14 34.78 33.01
CA GLU A 120 27.11 35.61 33.63
C GLU A 120 26.11 36.10 32.58
N PHE A 121 24.81 35.90 32.84
CA PHE A 121 23.72 36.32 31.98
C PHE A 121 22.65 37.08 32.77
N THR A 122 21.93 37.97 32.07
CA THR A 122 20.72 38.59 32.61
C THR A 122 19.58 38.46 31.60
N LEU A 123 18.36 38.27 32.09
CA LEU A 123 17.12 38.28 31.31
C LEU A 123 16.28 39.48 31.75
N ASN A 124 15.98 40.39 30.82
CA ASN A 124 15.31 41.66 31.11
C ASN A 124 15.96 42.44 32.28
N GLY A 125 17.29 42.36 32.39
CA GLY A 125 18.08 43.00 33.46
C GLY A 125 18.15 42.23 34.80
N VAL A 126 17.46 41.10 34.95
CA VAL A 126 17.52 40.25 36.17
C VAL A 126 18.57 39.15 35.99
N ASN A 127 19.41 38.88 37.01
CA ASN A 127 20.45 37.84 36.93
C ASN A 127 19.81 36.45 36.66
N CYS A 128 20.32 35.79 35.62
CA CYS A 128 19.81 34.57 35.04
C CYS A 128 20.90 33.49 35.14
N GLY A 129 20.60 32.34 35.74
CA GLY A 129 21.62 31.32 36.04
C GLY A 129 22.26 30.77 34.76
N GLY A 130 23.58 30.92 34.61
CA GLY A 130 24.31 30.57 33.39
C GLY A 130 25.03 29.23 33.46
N SER A 131 25.09 28.53 32.33
CA SER A 131 26.07 27.46 32.08
C SER A 131 26.58 27.55 30.64
N ALA A 132 27.89 27.43 30.45
CA ALA A 132 28.51 27.55 29.14
C ALA A 132 29.42 26.36 28.83
N GLY A 133 29.25 25.78 27.64
CA GLY A 133 29.94 24.55 27.21
C GLY A 133 30.54 24.66 25.81
N GLN A 134 31.70 24.02 25.63
CA GLN A 134 32.27 23.74 24.32
C GLN A 134 31.86 22.33 23.89
N SER A 135 31.35 22.18 22.66
CA SER A 135 31.18 20.86 22.07
C SER A 135 32.54 20.20 21.83
N SER A 136 32.72 18.98 22.31
CA SER A 136 34.03 18.30 22.32
C SER A 136 34.34 17.64 20.98
N SER A 137 34.97 18.38 20.06
CA SER A 137 35.48 17.84 18.79
C SER A 137 36.72 16.96 19.02
N VAL A 138 36.73 15.75 18.44
CA VAL A 138 37.93 14.89 18.40
C VAL A 138 38.99 15.53 17.47
N ALA A 139 40.23 15.61 17.95
CA ALA A 139 41.28 16.39 17.30
C ALA A 139 41.96 15.67 16.12
N SER A 140 42.24 16.43 15.05
CA SER A 140 43.05 15.98 13.92
C SER A 140 44.52 15.83 14.30
N SER A 141 45.19 14.80 13.77
CA SER A 141 46.66 14.73 13.73
C SER A 141 47.14 14.16 12.39
N THR A 142 47.94 14.95 11.68
CA THR A 142 48.77 14.49 10.56
C THR A 142 50.15 14.09 11.09
N PRO A 143 50.81 13.09 10.50
CA PRO A 143 51.93 13.49 9.65
C PRO A 143 52.19 12.60 8.41
N ALA A 144 52.77 13.25 7.40
CA ALA A 144 53.66 12.68 6.37
C ALA A 144 53.08 11.69 5.33
N SER A 145 53.82 11.58 4.23
CA SER A 145 53.45 10.94 2.98
C SER A 145 54.16 9.61 2.72
N SER A 146 53.68 8.89 1.70
CA SER A 146 54.25 7.69 1.04
C SER A 146 53.93 6.32 1.69
N GLY A 147 53.56 5.36 0.83
CA GLY A 147 53.16 4.01 1.23
C GLY A 147 51.93 3.48 0.47
N SER A 148 52.05 3.19 -0.82
CA SER A 148 50.97 2.60 -1.61
C SER A 148 50.71 1.14 -1.19
N SER A 149 49.54 0.87 -0.60
CA SER A 149 49.04 -0.50 -0.42
C SER A 149 47.51 -0.52 -0.42
N SER A 150 46.93 -1.52 -1.08
CA SER A 150 45.48 -1.74 -1.15
C SER A 150 44.98 -2.41 0.13
N SER A 151 44.13 -1.73 0.90
CA SER A 151 43.42 -2.32 2.03
C SER A 151 42.07 -2.88 1.57
N ALA A 152 41.79 -4.14 1.94
CA ALA A 152 40.46 -4.72 1.82
C ALA A 152 39.51 -4.08 2.86
N PRO A 153 38.18 -4.03 2.61
CA PRO A 153 37.22 -3.51 3.58
C PRO A 153 37.25 -4.32 4.88
N ALA A 154 37.06 -3.64 6.01
CA ALA A 154 36.94 -4.29 7.32
C ALA A 154 35.70 -5.20 7.38
N PRO A 155 35.74 -6.31 8.14
CA PRO A 155 34.60 -7.21 8.28
C PRO A 155 33.41 -6.48 8.89
N ALA A 156 32.25 -6.58 8.24
CA ALA A 156 31.02 -5.94 8.70
C ALA A 156 30.60 -6.49 10.07
N THR A 157 30.23 -5.60 11.00
CA THR A 157 29.81 -6.00 12.35
C THR A 157 28.35 -6.43 12.36
N ALA A 158 28.06 -7.54 13.05
CA ALA A 158 26.70 -8.06 13.18
C ALA A 158 25.78 -7.04 13.89
N ALA A 159 24.53 -6.95 13.43
CA ALA A 159 23.50 -6.17 14.08
C ALA A 159 23.16 -6.78 15.45
N ARG A 160 23.11 -5.94 16.48
CA ARG A 160 22.68 -6.30 17.84
C ARG A 160 21.16 -6.31 17.98
N TRP A 161 20.47 -5.58 17.11
CA TRP A 161 19.03 -5.71 16.91
C TRP A 161 18.68 -5.66 15.42
N LEU A 162 17.65 -6.41 15.02
CA LEU A 162 17.04 -6.42 13.69
C LEU A 162 15.62 -5.87 13.77
N LEU A 163 15.15 -5.17 12.74
CA LEU A 163 13.75 -4.78 12.60
C LEU A 163 12.91 -6.00 12.21
N GLU A 164 11.91 -6.32 13.04
CA GLU A 164 10.88 -7.31 12.73
C GLU A 164 9.87 -6.66 11.77
N ALA A 165 10.20 -6.64 10.47
CA ALA A 165 9.44 -5.93 9.44
C ALA A 165 7.94 -6.31 9.43
N GLU A 166 7.63 -7.60 9.47
CA GLU A 166 6.24 -8.12 9.45
C GLU A 166 5.39 -7.70 10.65
N LYS A 167 6.03 -7.35 11.78
CA LYS A 167 5.36 -6.83 12.99
C LYS A 167 5.32 -5.30 13.04
N SER A 168 5.98 -4.64 12.08
CA SER A 168 6.23 -3.21 12.07
C SER A 168 5.34 -2.49 11.06
N SER A 169 4.87 -1.30 11.41
CA SER A 169 4.00 -0.49 10.56
C SER A 169 4.53 0.93 10.42
N PHE A 170 4.48 1.48 9.20
CA PHE A 170 4.86 2.86 8.91
C PHE A 170 3.77 3.52 8.08
N HIS A 171 3.21 4.62 8.56
CA HIS A 171 2.13 5.33 7.88
C HIS A 171 2.44 6.81 7.73
N PHE A 172 2.04 7.39 6.61
CA PHE A 172 2.05 8.83 6.38
C PHE A 172 0.69 9.29 5.87
N VAL A 173 0.30 10.52 6.21
CA VAL A 173 -1.05 11.06 5.93
C VAL A 173 -0.94 12.29 5.04
N THR A 174 -1.70 12.31 3.94
CA THR A 174 -1.82 13.48 3.06
C THR A 174 -3.23 14.04 3.13
N VAL A 175 -3.39 15.37 3.16
CA VAL A 175 -4.71 16.01 3.05
C VAL A 175 -4.88 16.59 1.64
N LYS A 176 -6.00 16.28 0.97
CA LYS A 176 -6.39 16.85 -0.33
C LYS A 176 -7.66 17.68 -0.21
N ASN A 177 -7.86 18.62 -1.12
CA ASN A 177 -9.03 19.50 -1.18
C ASN A 177 -9.37 20.18 0.16
N ILE A 178 -8.35 20.53 0.95
CA ILE A 178 -8.39 21.14 2.29
C ILE A 178 -8.77 20.19 3.45
N ASP A 179 -9.71 19.25 3.28
CA ASP A 179 -10.32 18.48 4.38
C ASP A 179 -10.20 16.94 4.27
N ASN A 180 -9.97 16.39 3.08
CA ASN A 180 -9.95 14.94 2.85
C ASN A 180 -8.58 14.34 3.23
N ALA A 181 -8.46 13.74 4.42
CA ALA A 181 -7.22 13.14 4.92
C ALA A 181 -7.11 11.63 4.58
N GLU A 182 -6.11 11.26 3.79
CA GLU A 182 -5.83 9.87 3.38
C GLU A 182 -4.55 9.34 4.01
N SER A 183 -4.56 8.09 4.46
CA SER A 183 -3.38 7.40 5.01
C SER A 183 -2.79 6.42 4.01
N HIS A 184 -1.46 6.43 3.91
CA HIS A 184 -0.64 5.61 3.03
C HIS A 184 0.46 4.91 3.84
N THR A 185 1.15 3.96 3.24
CA THR A 185 2.21 3.17 3.88
C THR A 185 3.39 2.94 2.93
N PHE A 186 4.54 2.56 3.48
CA PHE A 186 5.57 1.83 2.74
C PHE A 186 5.59 0.40 3.24
N THR A 187 5.94 -0.53 2.36
CA THR A 187 5.51 -1.92 2.54
C THR A 187 6.65 -2.93 2.59
N GLN A 188 7.86 -2.49 2.25
CA GLN A 188 9.08 -3.09 2.78
C GLN A 188 9.72 -2.10 3.75
N LEU A 189 10.16 -2.61 4.89
CA LEU A 189 10.86 -1.86 5.94
C LEU A 189 12.11 -2.63 6.31
N GLN A 190 13.28 -2.00 6.24
CA GLN A 190 14.56 -2.62 6.61
C GLN A 190 15.18 -1.82 7.74
N GLY A 191 15.64 -2.49 8.81
CA GLY A 191 16.24 -1.77 9.92
C GLY A 191 17.15 -2.63 10.78
N THR A 192 18.19 -2.00 11.31
CA THR A 192 19.16 -2.65 12.20
C THR A 192 19.68 -1.68 13.24
N VAL A 193 20.21 -2.22 14.34
CA VAL A 193 20.95 -1.44 15.34
C VAL A 193 22.27 -2.14 15.61
N SER A 194 23.38 -1.40 15.53
CA SER A 194 24.72 -1.94 15.83
C SER A 194 24.91 -2.22 17.32
N ALA A 195 25.98 -2.93 17.69
CA ALA A 195 26.33 -3.15 19.09
C ALA A 195 26.54 -1.84 19.89
N ALA A 196 26.93 -0.75 19.21
CA ALA A 196 27.13 0.58 19.78
C ALA A 196 25.82 1.42 19.86
N GLY A 197 24.70 0.93 19.33
CA GLY A 197 23.42 1.64 19.35
C GLY A 197 23.14 2.53 18.14
N ASN A 198 24.04 2.57 17.15
CA ASN A 198 23.76 3.22 15.85
C ASN A 198 22.58 2.48 15.20
N ALA A 199 21.45 3.16 15.02
CA ALA A 199 20.25 2.61 14.40
C ALA A 199 20.07 3.21 13.00
N THR A 200 19.86 2.33 12.01
CA THR A 200 19.55 2.69 10.63
C THR A 200 18.23 2.06 10.24
N LEU A 201 17.27 2.88 9.78
CA LEU A 201 16.05 2.48 9.10
C LEU A 201 16.18 2.86 7.62
N THR A 202 15.90 1.93 6.72
CA THR A 202 15.85 2.11 5.27
C THR A 202 14.46 1.70 4.77
N ILE A 203 13.84 2.56 3.97
CA ILE A 203 12.52 2.34 3.39
C ILE A 203 12.65 2.47 1.85
N PRO A 204 12.51 1.36 1.10
CA PRO A 204 12.50 1.41 -0.35
C PRO A 204 11.26 2.15 -0.87
N LEU A 205 11.46 3.34 -1.44
CA LEU A 205 10.41 4.28 -1.84
C LEU A 205 9.53 3.74 -2.98
N ALA A 206 10.05 2.79 -3.77
CA ALA A 206 9.28 2.03 -4.74
C ALA A 206 8.08 1.27 -4.10
N THR A 207 8.17 0.92 -2.81
CA THR A 207 7.17 0.09 -2.09
C THR A 207 6.02 0.89 -1.48
N VAL A 208 5.82 2.14 -1.92
CA VAL A 208 4.68 2.98 -1.49
C VAL A 208 3.34 2.33 -1.86
N SER A 209 2.45 2.20 -0.88
CA SER A 209 1.07 1.75 -1.07
C SER A 209 0.08 2.77 -0.53
N THR A 210 -0.83 3.19 -1.41
CA THR A 210 -1.87 4.21 -1.16
C THR A 210 -3.29 3.67 -1.33
N GLY A 211 -3.44 2.35 -1.45
CA GLY A 211 -4.66 1.66 -1.88
C GLY A 211 -4.96 1.72 -3.39
N PHE A 212 -4.29 2.61 -4.16
CA PHE A 212 -4.56 2.81 -5.58
C PHE A 212 -3.27 2.74 -6.42
N ALA A 213 -3.10 1.67 -7.21
CA ALA A 213 -1.88 1.41 -8.00
C ALA A 213 -1.44 2.61 -8.86
N ILE A 214 -2.35 3.26 -9.59
CA ILE A 214 -2.02 4.44 -10.42
C ILE A 214 -1.52 5.63 -9.59
N ARG A 215 -1.92 5.76 -8.32
CA ARG A 215 -1.38 6.75 -7.39
C ARG A 215 0.00 6.33 -6.87
N ASN A 216 0.21 5.06 -6.56
CA ASN A 216 1.53 4.53 -6.21
C ASN A 216 2.55 4.87 -7.33
N THR A 217 2.25 4.53 -8.59
CA THR A 217 3.10 4.83 -9.76
C THR A 217 3.36 6.33 -9.95
N ARG A 218 2.33 7.17 -9.73
CA ARG A 218 2.50 8.63 -9.77
C ARG A 218 3.39 9.14 -8.64
N MET A 219 3.31 8.59 -7.43
CA MET A 219 4.19 8.98 -6.32
C MET A 219 5.63 8.49 -6.53
N GLN A 220 5.80 7.26 -7.03
CA GLN A 220 7.10 6.71 -7.43
C GLN A 220 7.82 7.61 -8.44
N ASN A 221 7.12 8.06 -9.49
CA ASN A 221 7.70 8.79 -10.61
C ASN A 221 7.74 10.32 -10.42
N LEU A 222 6.69 10.94 -9.88
CA LEU A 222 6.51 12.41 -9.85
C LEU A 222 6.87 13.04 -8.50
N LEU A 223 7.01 12.25 -7.42
CA LEU A 223 7.26 12.76 -6.07
C LEU A 223 8.58 12.22 -5.50
N PHE A 224 8.74 10.90 -5.42
CA PHE A 224 9.91 10.28 -4.80
C PHE A 224 11.09 10.12 -5.76
N GLU A 225 10.86 10.21 -7.07
CA GLU A 225 11.89 9.99 -8.10
C GLU A 225 12.58 8.60 -7.97
N SER A 226 11.79 7.60 -7.52
CA SER A 226 12.29 6.33 -6.95
C SER A 226 12.98 5.37 -7.92
N GLY A 227 12.98 5.68 -9.22
CA GLY A 227 13.77 4.96 -10.22
C GLY A 227 15.28 5.21 -10.13
N TYR A 228 15.69 6.31 -9.47
CA TYR A 228 17.09 6.64 -9.22
C TYR A 228 17.38 7.14 -7.79
N LEU A 229 16.35 7.54 -7.03
CA LEU A 229 16.39 7.69 -5.57
C LEU A 229 15.59 6.58 -4.88
N PRO A 230 16.05 5.31 -4.92
CA PRO A 230 15.25 4.16 -4.49
C PRO A 230 14.89 4.15 -3.01
N ASN A 231 15.61 4.88 -2.14
CA ASN A 231 15.56 4.71 -0.70
C ASN A 231 15.36 6.03 0.09
N LEU A 232 14.57 5.94 1.16
CA LEU A 232 14.56 6.87 2.28
C LEU A 232 15.38 6.23 3.42
N HIS A 233 16.26 7.00 4.06
CA HIS A 233 17.00 6.53 5.24
C HIS A 233 16.76 7.43 6.45
N PHE A 234 16.59 6.83 7.63
CA PHE A 234 16.67 7.53 8.90
C PHE A 234 17.76 6.90 9.78
N THR A 235 18.65 7.74 10.31
CA THR A 235 19.78 7.30 11.16
C THR A 235 19.75 8.02 12.51
N THR A 236 19.91 7.28 13.61
CA THR A 236 19.86 7.82 14.98
C THR A 236 20.71 6.99 15.95
N GLN A 237 20.89 7.47 17.18
CA GLN A 237 21.56 6.78 18.27
C GLN A 237 20.52 6.32 19.30
N LEU A 238 20.48 5.02 19.61
CA LEU A 238 19.67 4.48 20.69
C LEU A 238 20.48 4.36 21.98
N ASP A 239 19.84 4.68 23.11
CA ASP A 239 20.38 4.34 24.43
C ASP A 239 20.06 2.87 24.74
N LEU A 240 20.97 2.00 24.31
CA LEU A 240 20.85 0.56 24.58
C LEU A 240 20.96 0.22 26.07
N ALA A 241 21.60 1.06 26.89
CA ALA A 241 21.71 0.82 28.33
C ALA A 241 20.39 1.08 29.05
N ALA A 242 19.67 2.15 28.68
CA ALA A 242 18.30 2.38 29.14
C ALA A 242 17.34 1.26 28.71
N ILE A 243 17.44 0.80 27.45
CA ILE A 243 16.61 -0.31 26.93
C ILE A 243 16.94 -1.63 27.63
N ASP A 244 18.21 -1.91 27.95
CA ASP A 244 18.61 -3.06 28.75
C ASP A 244 18.05 -2.98 30.18
N ALA A 245 18.10 -1.80 30.82
CA ALA A 245 17.62 -1.58 32.19
C ALA A 245 16.09 -1.62 32.35
N MET A 246 15.30 -1.42 31.29
CA MET A 246 13.84 -1.57 31.35
C MET A 246 13.43 -3.00 31.78
N PRO A 247 12.43 -3.17 32.67
CA PRO A 247 11.81 -4.46 32.91
C PRO A 247 10.96 -4.90 31.71
N VAL A 248 10.68 -6.20 31.60
CA VAL A 248 9.69 -6.72 30.63
C VAL A 248 8.29 -6.24 31.03
N GLY A 249 7.49 -5.83 30.04
CA GLY A 249 6.25 -5.07 30.24
C GLY A 249 6.48 -3.58 30.57
N GLY A 250 7.73 -3.16 30.76
CA GLY A 250 8.09 -1.78 31.06
C GLY A 250 7.87 -0.83 29.89
N ILE A 251 7.43 0.38 30.21
CA ILE A 251 7.24 1.50 29.28
C ILE A 251 8.25 2.60 29.61
N SER A 252 8.91 3.15 28.59
CA SER A 252 9.84 4.28 28.73
C SER A 252 9.61 5.31 27.62
N GLN A 253 10.27 6.47 27.71
CA GLN A 253 10.26 7.51 26.69
C GLN A 253 11.70 7.95 26.39
N GLN A 254 11.99 8.19 25.11
CA GLN A 254 13.28 8.68 24.63
C GLN A 254 13.04 9.74 23.56
N THR A 255 13.89 10.75 23.47
CA THR A 255 13.96 11.62 22.29
C THR A 255 14.91 10.99 21.27
N LEU A 256 14.43 10.70 20.07
CA LEU A 256 15.28 10.29 18.96
C LEU A 256 15.62 11.53 18.14
N ALA A 257 16.88 11.96 18.24
CA ALA A 257 17.49 12.92 17.31
C ALA A 257 18.27 12.14 16.25
N GLY A 258 18.12 12.49 14.99
CA GLY A 258 18.70 11.73 13.89
C GLY A 258 18.61 12.45 12.54
N ASN A 259 19.23 11.88 11.52
CA ASN A 259 19.22 12.43 10.16
C ASN A 259 18.26 11.65 9.28
N LEU A 260 17.32 12.36 8.64
CA LEU A 260 16.43 11.86 7.60
C LEU A 260 17.01 12.25 6.23
N ILE A 261 17.24 11.25 5.40
CA ILE A 261 17.63 11.37 3.99
C ILE A 261 16.43 10.97 3.15
N LEU A 262 15.95 11.90 2.32
CA LEU A 262 14.82 11.72 1.42
C LEU A 262 15.00 12.65 0.21
N HIS A 263 14.71 12.16 -1.00
CA HIS A 263 14.72 12.97 -2.22
C HIS A 263 16.07 13.68 -2.49
N ALA A 264 17.19 13.00 -2.15
CA ALA A 264 18.55 13.54 -2.19
C ALA A 264 18.78 14.80 -1.33
N ILE A 265 17.98 14.99 -0.28
CA ILE A 265 18.16 16.01 0.74
C ILE A 265 18.32 15.34 2.11
N ASN A 266 19.35 15.74 2.87
CA ASN A 266 19.64 15.26 4.22
C ASN A 266 19.29 16.36 5.25
N LYS A 267 18.48 16.02 6.26
CA LYS A 267 18.03 16.95 7.31
C LYS A 267 18.07 16.29 8.70
N PRO A 268 18.55 16.99 9.74
CA PRO A 268 18.35 16.57 11.11
C PRO A 268 16.86 16.73 11.50
N ILE A 269 16.29 15.70 12.13
CA ILE A 269 14.95 15.71 12.73
C ILE A 269 15.02 15.17 14.16
N SER A 270 14.07 15.57 15.02
CA SER A 270 14.01 15.14 16.41
C SER A 270 12.57 14.95 16.88
N PHE A 271 12.29 13.85 17.58
CA PHE A 271 10.93 13.53 18.06
C PHE A 271 10.94 12.61 19.30
N GLU A 272 9.90 12.71 20.13
CA GLU A 272 9.68 11.80 21.26
C GLU A 272 9.12 10.45 20.79
N VAL A 273 9.70 9.35 21.26
CA VAL A 273 9.12 8.00 21.12
C VAL A 273 8.75 7.42 22.48
N THR A 274 7.70 6.61 22.50
CA THR A 274 7.38 5.68 23.59
C THR A 274 7.97 4.32 23.24
N LEU A 275 8.71 3.74 24.19
CA LEU A 275 9.31 2.42 24.10
C LEU A 275 8.51 1.45 24.98
N ILE A 276 8.28 0.22 24.51
CA ILE A 276 7.68 -0.86 25.30
C ILE A 276 8.54 -2.11 25.11
N LYS A 277 8.99 -2.72 26.21
CA LYS A 277 9.84 -3.92 26.19
C LYS A 277 8.97 -5.18 26.35
N HIS A 278 8.82 -5.96 25.29
CA HIS A 278 7.92 -7.12 25.23
C HIS A 278 8.56 -8.39 25.79
N THR A 279 9.86 -8.56 25.57
CA THR A 279 10.67 -9.63 26.16
C THR A 279 12.09 -9.11 26.45
N ASN A 280 13.00 -9.97 26.94
CA ASN A 280 14.42 -9.61 27.02
C ASN A 280 15.07 -9.40 25.64
N ASN A 281 14.48 -9.95 24.58
CA ASN A 281 14.98 -9.91 23.21
C ASN A 281 14.10 -9.06 22.27
N SER A 282 12.92 -8.58 22.66
CA SER A 282 12.03 -7.78 21.80
C SER A 282 11.55 -6.47 22.47
N VAL A 283 11.60 -5.37 21.71
CA VAL A 283 11.19 -4.02 22.13
C VAL A 283 10.49 -3.32 20.96
N SER A 284 9.46 -2.50 21.22
CA SER A 284 8.81 -1.69 20.18
C SER A 284 8.89 -0.18 20.46
N PHE A 285 9.06 0.59 19.39
CA PHE A 285 9.08 2.05 19.37
C PHE A 285 7.85 2.60 18.65
N SER A 286 7.25 3.67 19.15
CA SER A 286 6.19 4.43 18.47
C SER A 286 6.29 5.92 18.81
N PRO A 287 6.04 6.86 17.88
CA PRO A 287 6.19 8.29 18.14
C PRO A 287 5.04 8.78 19.03
N ARG A 288 5.36 9.61 20.02
CA ARG A 288 4.40 10.04 21.06
C ARG A 288 3.37 11.07 20.55
N ARG A 289 3.66 11.68 19.41
CA ARG A 289 2.84 12.59 18.59
C ARG A 289 3.18 12.33 17.11
N PRO A 290 2.34 12.71 16.14
CA PRO A 290 2.67 12.56 14.72
C PRO A 290 3.92 13.37 14.37
N ILE A 291 4.85 12.78 13.61
CA ILE A 291 6.04 13.47 13.12
C ILE A 291 5.65 14.22 11.84
N VAL A 292 5.62 15.55 11.86
CA VAL A 292 5.21 16.33 10.69
C VAL A 292 6.42 16.64 9.81
N ILE A 293 6.44 16.09 8.61
CA ILE A 293 7.40 16.42 7.56
C ILE A 293 6.76 17.44 6.61
N ASN A 294 7.50 18.48 6.23
CA ASN A 294 7.09 19.44 5.20
C ASN A 294 7.76 19.10 3.87
N SER A 295 6.99 19.00 2.78
CA SER A 295 7.52 18.69 1.45
C SER A 295 8.55 19.72 0.97
N VAL A 296 8.43 20.98 1.39
CA VAL A 296 9.40 22.04 1.05
C VAL A 296 10.79 21.75 1.60
N ASP A 297 10.90 21.16 2.81
CA ASP A 297 12.20 20.91 3.44
C ASP A 297 13.06 19.89 2.68
N PHE A 298 12.42 19.03 1.88
CA PHE A 298 13.04 17.99 1.06
C PHE A 298 12.84 18.26 -0.45
N GLU A 299 12.42 19.48 -0.83
CA GLU A 299 12.19 19.89 -2.24
C GLU A 299 11.16 19.03 -3.00
N LEU A 300 10.30 18.32 -2.26
CA LEU A 300 9.22 17.47 -2.77
C LEU A 300 7.99 18.27 -3.24
N ASN A 301 7.92 19.58 -2.94
CA ASN A 301 6.69 20.35 -3.14
C ASN A 301 6.33 20.59 -4.62
N ALA A 302 7.30 20.54 -5.55
CA ALA A 302 7.00 20.47 -6.97
C ALA A 302 6.31 19.15 -7.36
N GLY A 303 6.74 18.03 -6.78
CA GLY A 303 6.09 16.74 -6.97
C GLY A 303 4.68 16.66 -6.38
N VAL A 304 4.46 17.32 -5.23
CA VAL A 304 3.11 17.50 -4.65
C VAL A 304 2.19 18.27 -5.60
N GLU A 305 2.69 19.34 -6.24
CA GLU A 305 1.93 20.10 -7.23
C GLU A 305 1.68 19.30 -8.53
N ALA A 306 2.66 18.54 -9.01
CA ALA A 306 2.50 17.63 -10.14
C ALA A 306 1.44 16.54 -9.86
N LEU A 307 1.42 15.99 -8.64
CA LEU A 307 0.36 15.07 -8.19
C LEU A 307 -1.01 15.74 -8.13
N ARG A 308 -1.10 16.98 -7.64
CA ARG A 308 -2.34 17.76 -7.60
C ARG A 308 -2.91 17.97 -9.00
N LEU A 309 -2.07 18.41 -9.94
CA LEU A 309 -2.44 18.61 -11.35
C LEU A 309 -2.86 17.31 -12.02
N ALA A 310 -2.06 16.24 -11.90
CA ALA A 310 -2.36 14.94 -12.50
C ALA A 310 -3.64 14.29 -11.96
N ALA A 311 -4.08 14.68 -10.75
CA ALA A 311 -5.32 14.21 -10.11
C ALA A 311 -6.49 15.22 -10.20
N SER A 312 -6.31 16.36 -10.88
CA SER A 312 -7.32 17.42 -11.03
C SER A 312 -7.86 17.97 -9.69
N LEU A 313 -7.03 17.98 -8.64
CA LEU A 313 -7.42 18.38 -7.29
C LEU A 313 -7.28 19.90 -7.08
N SER A 314 -8.09 20.47 -6.17
CA SER A 314 -7.99 21.90 -5.83
C SER A 314 -6.77 22.20 -4.95
N SER A 315 -6.40 21.27 -4.08
CA SER A 315 -5.19 21.35 -3.25
C SER A 315 -4.68 19.98 -2.79
N ILE A 316 -3.39 19.90 -2.49
CA ILE A 316 -2.77 18.88 -1.63
C ILE A 316 -1.92 19.62 -0.60
N GLY A 317 -1.98 19.23 0.67
CA GLY A 317 -1.23 19.86 1.75
C GLY A 317 0.25 19.48 1.75
N GLU A 318 1.13 20.48 1.83
CA GLU A 318 2.60 20.29 1.89
C GLU A 318 3.09 19.63 3.20
N LYS A 319 2.27 19.63 4.26
CA LYS A 319 2.61 19.05 5.57
C LYS A 319 2.02 17.64 5.72
N THR A 320 2.89 16.66 5.88
CA THR A 320 2.58 15.22 5.96
C THR A 320 2.87 14.69 7.38
N PRO A 321 1.85 14.38 8.19
CA PRO A 321 2.03 13.68 9.46
C PRO A 321 2.41 12.20 9.25
N ILE A 322 3.42 11.75 9.98
CA ILE A 322 3.95 10.38 9.97
C ILE A 322 3.71 9.71 11.32
N TYR A 323 3.33 8.43 11.27
CA TYR A 323 3.08 7.53 12.38
C TYR A 323 3.84 6.23 12.15
N PHE A 324 4.30 5.56 13.20
CA PHE A 324 4.85 4.21 13.07
C PHE A 324 4.72 3.40 14.35
N LYS A 325 4.86 2.08 14.22
CA LYS A 325 5.18 1.17 15.31
C LYS A 325 6.25 0.21 14.81
N MET A 326 7.45 0.27 15.36
CA MET A 326 8.60 -0.50 14.90
C MET A 326 9.01 -1.49 15.97
N PHE A 327 9.08 -2.78 15.66
CA PHE A 327 9.53 -3.84 16.57
C PHE A 327 10.97 -4.24 16.26
N LEU A 328 11.82 -4.30 17.27
CA LEU A 328 13.19 -4.77 17.15
C LEU A 328 13.38 -6.07 17.93
N THR A 329 14.02 -7.08 17.32
CA THR A 329 14.48 -8.32 17.98
C THR A 329 16.00 -8.40 18.10
N ARG A 330 16.50 -9.06 19.15
CA ARG A 330 17.91 -9.47 19.31
C ARG A 330 18.24 -10.78 18.61
N ASP A 331 17.24 -11.49 18.11
CA ASP A 331 17.38 -12.83 17.56
C ASP A 331 17.97 -12.74 16.14
N ASN A 332 19.30 -12.63 16.07
CA ASN A 332 20.10 -12.58 14.85
C ASN A 332 20.97 -13.86 14.67
N PRO A 333 20.37 -15.07 14.58
CA PRO A 333 21.12 -16.33 14.48
C PRO A 333 21.88 -16.48 13.16
N THR A 334 21.49 -15.73 12.13
CA THR A 334 22.09 -15.71 10.79
C THR A 334 23.25 -14.72 10.66
N GLY A 335 23.55 -13.92 11.70
CA GLY A 335 24.70 -13.01 11.73
C GLY A 335 24.59 -11.81 10.78
N ILE A 336 23.37 -11.37 10.46
CA ILE A 336 23.08 -10.23 9.59
C ILE A 336 23.84 -8.99 10.08
N ALA A 337 24.55 -8.32 9.16
CA ALA A 337 25.34 -7.12 9.44
C ALA A 337 24.47 -5.90 9.75
N ALA A 338 25.00 -4.95 10.52
CA ALA A 338 24.36 -3.65 10.71
C ALA A 338 24.40 -2.83 9.41
N ILE A 339 23.24 -2.32 8.98
CA ILE A 339 23.09 -1.46 7.79
C ILE A 339 23.91 -0.20 7.99
N THR A 340 25.03 -0.15 7.27
CA THR A 340 25.94 1.00 7.22
C THR A 340 25.68 1.71 5.91
N LEU A 341 25.13 2.92 5.97
CA LEU A 341 24.96 3.74 4.76
C LEU A 341 26.32 4.04 4.12
N PRO A 342 26.39 4.16 2.79
CA PRO A 342 27.63 4.58 2.14
C PRO A 342 28.07 5.97 2.61
N ALA A 343 29.38 6.23 2.51
CA ALA A 343 29.88 7.59 2.59
C ALA A 343 29.24 8.46 1.48
N ALA A 344 28.77 9.65 1.86
CA ALA A 344 28.25 10.63 0.91
C ALA A 344 29.35 11.02 -0.11
N PRO A 345 29.02 11.16 -1.41
CA PRO A 345 29.98 11.63 -2.41
C PRO A 345 30.34 13.11 -2.17
N GLU A 346 31.48 13.52 -2.71
CA GLU A 346 31.87 14.94 -2.70
C GLU A 346 30.96 15.77 -3.61
N ALA A 347 30.71 17.02 -3.18
CA ALA A 347 29.87 17.97 -3.91
C ALA A 347 30.51 18.37 -5.26
N PRO A 348 29.74 18.49 -6.34
CA PRO A 348 30.19 19.10 -7.58
C PRO A 348 30.64 20.55 -7.35
N VAL A 349 31.84 20.92 -7.83
CA VAL A 349 32.45 22.23 -7.59
C VAL A 349 32.60 23.04 -8.86
N GLY A 350 32.62 24.38 -8.72
CA GLY A 350 32.82 25.29 -9.85
C GLY A 350 31.67 25.28 -10.87
N LEU A 351 30.43 25.02 -10.42
CA LEU A 351 29.25 25.12 -11.28
C LEU A 351 29.18 26.53 -11.90
N THR A 352 29.18 26.56 -13.22
CA THR A 352 28.98 27.73 -14.07
C THR A 352 27.86 27.44 -15.05
N GLY A 353 27.25 28.50 -15.59
CA GLY A 353 26.18 28.37 -16.57
C GLY A 353 26.25 29.47 -17.61
N ASN A 354 25.84 29.14 -18.83
CA ASN A 354 25.73 30.02 -19.98
C ASN A 354 24.31 29.91 -20.56
N LEU A 355 23.78 31.00 -21.13
CA LEU A 355 22.44 31.03 -21.72
C LEU A 355 22.46 31.70 -23.09
N VAL A 356 22.05 30.95 -24.11
CA VAL A 356 21.86 31.46 -25.47
C VAL A 356 20.44 32.00 -25.59
N GLN A 357 20.27 33.30 -25.35
CA GLN A 357 18.97 33.99 -25.27
C GLN A 357 18.06 33.67 -26.47
N ASP A 358 18.58 33.80 -27.70
CA ASP A 358 17.82 33.70 -28.96
C ASP A 358 17.13 32.33 -29.19
N VAL A 359 17.56 31.28 -28.47
CA VAL A 359 16.99 29.92 -28.54
C VAL A 359 16.63 29.37 -27.16
N GLY A 360 16.72 30.17 -26.09
CA GLY A 360 16.45 29.74 -24.71
C GLY A 360 17.34 28.60 -24.21
N SER A 361 18.51 28.36 -24.82
CA SER A 361 19.33 27.17 -24.52
C SER A 361 20.30 27.44 -23.37
N ALA A 362 20.10 26.75 -22.25
CA ALA A 362 21.01 26.78 -21.10
C ALA A 362 22.07 25.68 -21.22
N GLU A 363 23.31 25.99 -20.87
CA GLU A 363 24.43 25.04 -20.74
C GLU A 363 25.07 25.24 -19.37
N LEU A 364 25.31 24.14 -18.64
CA LEU A 364 25.89 24.11 -17.30
C LEU A 364 27.17 23.27 -17.31
N ILE A 365 28.23 23.76 -16.68
CA ILE A 365 29.54 23.09 -16.61
C ILE A 365 30.06 23.14 -15.17
N TRP A 366 30.55 22.00 -14.66
CA TRP A 366 31.14 21.86 -13.32
C TRP A 366 32.32 20.87 -13.32
N SER A 367 33.14 20.93 -12.28
CA SER A 367 34.14 19.89 -12.00
C SER A 367 33.56 18.86 -11.03
N ASN A 368 33.69 17.58 -11.38
CA ASN A 368 33.46 16.47 -10.47
C ASN A 368 34.79 16.08 -9.77
N LEU A 369 34.70 15.58 -8.53
CA LEU A 369 35.85 15.27 -7.68
C LEU A 369 35.98 13.77 -7.35
N ASN A 370 34.94 12.95 -7.58
CA ASN A 370 34.96 11.53 -7.22
C ASN A 370 34.41 10.61 -8.33
N ALA A 371 35.04 9.44 -8.49
CA ALA A 371 34.66 8.44 -9.48
C ALA A 371 33.49 7.53 -9.04
N ASP A 372 33.21 7.50 -7.74
CA ASP A 372 32.45 6.44 -7.07
C ASP A 372 30.97 6.82 -6.76
N GLU A 373 30.40 7.83 -7.40
CA GLU A 373 28.97 8.18 -7.24
C GLU A 373 28.06 7.23 -8.05
N THR A 374 26.75 7.21 -7.76
CA THR A 374 25.76 6.51 -8.61
C THR A 374 25.27 7.39 -9.75
N GLY A 375 25.12 8.70 -9.50
CA GLY A 375 24.72 9.68 -10.50
C GLY A 375 24.67 11.09 -9.93
N LEU A 376 24.26 12.06 -10.77
CA LEU A 376 24.09 13.46 -10.39
C LEU A 376 22.70 13.98 -10.76
N LEU A 377 22.05 14.68 -9.84
CA LEU A 377 20.80 15.38 -10.10
C LEU A 377 21.08 16.83 -10.48
N VAL A 378 20.63 17.24 -11.67
CA VAL A 378 20.51 18.67 -12.01
C VAL A 378 19.15 19.15 -11.51
N ARG A 379 19.16 19.99 -10.47
CA ARG A 379 17.95 20.64 -9.95
C ARG A 379 17.85 22.06 -10.49
N ARG A 380 16.67 22.45 -10.97
CA ARG A 380 16.33 23.81 -11.42
C ARG A 380 15.18 24.38 -10.59
N LYS A 381 15.21 25.68 -10.32
CA LYS A 381 14.10 26.45 -9.75
C LYS A 381 13.76 27.61 -10.68
N GLY A 382 12.57 27.57 -11.28
CA GLY A 382 12.07 28.58 -12.21
C GLY A 382 11.16 29.61 -11.55
N ALA A 383 10.34 30.28 -12.36
CA ALA A 383 9.47 31.38 -11.96
C ALA A 383 8.37 31.00 -10.93
N ASP A 384 8.06 29.71 -10.74
CA ASP A 384 7.12 29.26 -9.70
C ASP A 384 7.76 29.14 -8.30
N GLY A 385 9.09 29.29 -8.21
CA GLY A 385 9.85 29.24 -6.98
C GLY A 385 10.14 27.84 -6.43
N ARG A 386 9.78 26.76 -7.12
CA ARG A 386 10.00 25.37 -6.65
C ARG A 386 11.20 24.71 -7.32
N TRP A 387 11.95 23.91 -6.57
CA TRP A 387 13.02 23.07 -7.13
C TRP A 387 12.42 21.83 -7.81
N THR A 388 12.98 21.45 -8.95
CA THR A 388 12.57 20.33 -9.80
C THR A 388 13.81 19.63 -10.37
N THR A 389 13.81 18.30 -10.50
CA THR A 389 14.84 17.61 -11.31
C THR A 389 14.60 17.90 -12.78
N GLN A 390 15.66 18.29 -13.49
CA GLN A 390 15.65 18.39 -14.96
C GLN A 390 16.36 17.20 -15.61
N SER A 391 17.35 16.62 -14.93
CA SER A 391 17.99 15.38 -15.34
C SER A 391 18.63 14.63 -14.17
N ASN A 392 18.62 13.30 -14.26
CA ASN A 392 19.51 12.42 -13.51
C ASN A 392 20.61 11.92 -14.46
N LEU A 393 21.83 12.37 -14.24
CA LEU A 393 23.00 12.12 -15.08
C LEU A 393 23.82 10.93 -14.56
N ALA A 394 24.48 10.23 -15.48
CA ALA A 394 25.41 9.17 -15.13
C ALA A 394 26.61 9.71 -14.33
N ALA A 395 27.18 8.87 -13.46
CA ALA A 395 28.38 9.19 -12.69
C ALA A 395 29.52 9.73 -13.58
N ASN A 396 30.32 10.64 -13.02
CA ASN A 396 31.42 11.37 -13.68
C ASN A 396 30.98 12.40 -14.75
N THR A 397 29.68 12.68 -14.92
CA THR A 397 29.22 13.75 -15.83
C THR A 397 29.60 15.13 -15.28
N SER A 398 30.05 16.02 -16.17
CA SER A 398 30.56 17.38 -15.89
C SER A 398 29.86 18.51 -16.67
N ILE A 399 28.92 18.16 -17.56
CA ILE A 399 28.20 19.09 -18.43
C ILE A 399 26.73 18.67 -18.57
N PHE A 400 25.83 19.65 -18.68
CA PHE A 400 24.42 19.47 -18.99
C PHE A 400 23.93 20.61 -19.87
N SER A 401 22.96 20.36 -20.75
CA SER A 401 22.27 21.41 -21.49
C SER A 401 20.78 21.10 -21.63
N GLU A 402 19.97 22.16 -21.67
CA GLU A 402 18.53 22.07 -21.88
C GLU A 402 17.99 23.30 -22.63
N THR A 403 16.79 23.17 -23.20
CA THR A 403 16.01 24.29 -23.73
C THR A 403 15.01 24.75 -22.67
N LEU A 404 15.10 26.00 -22.24
CA LEU A 404 14.18 26.60 -21.28
C LEU A 404 12.73 26.64 -21.83
N PRO A 405 11.71 26.56 -20.96
CA PRO A 405 10.35 26.96 -21.31
C PRO A 405 10.31 28.40 -21.83
N ALA A 406 9.32 28.71 -22.68
CA ALA A 406 9.07 30.06 -23.21
C ALA A 406 8.48 31.03 -22.16
N VAL A 407 9.08 31.08 -20.98
CA VAL A 407 8.73 31.92 -19.84
C VAL A 407 10.00 32.66 -19.41
N PHE A 408 10.02 33.96 -19.66
CA PHE A 408 11.14 34.83 -19.28
C PHE A 408 11.25 34.98 -17.75
N GLY A 409 12.46 35.15 -17.24
CA GLY A 409 12.74 35.29 -15.82
C GLY A 409 14.01 34.58 -15.35
N ASN A 410 14.15 34.46 -14.03
CA ASN A 410 15.32 33.87 -13.40
C ASN A 410 15.15 32.36 -13.20
N TYR A 411 16.21 31.62 -13.52
CA TYR A 411 16.32 30.17 -13.32
C TYR A 411 17.56 29.87 -12.48
N ASP A 412 17.37 29.45 -11.24
CA ASP A 412 18.47 29.00 -10.38
C ASP A 412 18.75 27.51 -10.60
N TYR A 413 20.02 27.14 -10.69
CA TYR A 413 20.49 25.77 -10.91
C TYR A 413 21.48 25.33 -9.84
N LYS A 414 21.42 24.04 -9.47
CA LYS A 414 22.41 23.38 -8.61
C LYS A 414 22.55 21.90 -9.02
N VAL A 415 23.71 21.31 -8.74
CA VAL A 415 23.97 19.88 -8.97
C VAL A 415 24.20 19.17 -7.63
N ILE A 416 23.65 17.97 -7.48
CA ILE A 416 23.79 17.11 -6.29
C ILE A 416 24.26 15.74 -6.76
N SER A 417 25.45 15.29 -6.36
CA SER A 417 25.88 13.91 -6.55
C SER A 417 25.26 13.02 -5.46
N TYR A 418 25.01 11.75 -5.76
CA TYR A 418 24.47 10.81 -4.76
C TYR A 418 24.99 9.38 -4.96
N ARG A 419 24.94 8.58 -3.90
CA ARG A 419 25.18 7.13 -3.93
C ARG A 419 24.14 6.43 -3.07
N ASP A 420 23.38 5.50 -3.65
CA ASP A 420 22.23 4.83 -2.98
C ASP A 420 21.35 5.82 -2.19
N SER A 421 20.80 6.82 -2.89
CA SER A 421 20.00 7.93 -2.32
C SER A 421 20.70 8.85 -1.28
N VAL A 422 21.88 8.51 -0.78
CA VAL A 422 22.70 9.36 0.11
C VAL A 422 23.34 10.49 -0.71
N PRO A 423 23.00 11.77 -0.45
CA PRO A 423 23.44 12.90 -1.27
C PRO A 423 24.75 13.50 -0.76
N SER A 424 25.46 14.18 -1.67
CA SER A 424 26.44 15.20 -1.33
C SER A 424 25.79 16.43 -0.70
N VAL A 425 26.61 17.39 -0.27
CA VAL A 425 26.16 18.79 -0.21
C VAL A 425 25.90 19.25 -1.66
N ALA A 426 24.85 20.03 -1.90
CA ALA A 426 24.62 20.60 -3.22
C ALA A 426 25.75 21.54 -3.64
N SER A 427 26.00 21.67 -4.95
CA SER A 427 26.86 22.73 -5.47
C SER A 427 26.35 24.12 -5.05
N ASN A 428 27.22 25.12 -5.06
CA ASN A 428 26.76 26.51 -5.10
C ASN A 428 25.80 26.69 -6.28
N ALA A 429 24.74 27.46 -6.09
CA ALA A 429 23.75 27.70 -7.14
C ALA A 429 24.23 28.75 -8.13
N VAL A 430 23.92 28.55 -9.42
CA VAL A 430 24.12 29.54 -10.49
C VAL A 430 22.75 30.00 -11.00
N ALA A 431 22.58 31.32 -11.17
CA ALA A 431 21.36 31.92 -11.68
C ALA A 431 21.54 32.32 -13.14
N LEU A 432 20.61 31.90 -14.01
CA LEU A 432 20.51 32.33 -15.41
C LEU A 432 19.26 33.20 -15.58
N VAL A 433 19.37 34.28 -16.37
CA VAL A 433 18.28 35.25 -16.60
C VAL A 433 17.88 35.18 -18.07
N TYR A 434 16.69 34.67 -18.34
CA TYR A 434 16.13 34.57 -19.69
C TYR A 434 15.29 35.82 -19.99
N GLU A 435 15.69 36.60 -20.99
CA GLU A 435 15.11 37.91 -21.33
C GLU A 435 14.38 37.88 -22.68
N ASP A 436 13.38 38.75 -22.87
CA ASP A 436 12.68 38.92 -24.14
C ASP A 436 13.51 39.80 -25.09
N THR A 437 14.17 39.17 -26.07
CA THR A 437 15.05 39.82 -27.04
C THR A 437 14.37 40.12 -28.40
N SER A 438 13.03 40.15 -28.46
CA SER A 438 12.25 40.25 -29.72
C SER A 438 12.39 41.58 -30.50
N GLY A 439 13.55 41.82 -31.13
CA GLY A 439 13.91 43.15 -31.64
C GLY A 439 14.93 43.30 -32.77
N ASN A 440 15.34 42.27 -33.54
CA ASN A 440 16.02 42.50 -34.85
C ASN A 440 16.05 41.29 -35.81
N THR A 441 16.54 41.48 -37.05
CA THR A 441 16.28 40.60 -38.21
C THR A 441 17.50 40.04 -38.98
N SER A 442 17.43 38.76 -39.39
CA SER A 442 18.15 38.08 -40.52
C SER A 442 19.70 37.87 -40.36
N SER A 443 20.41 36.92 -41.04
CA SER A 443 20.15 36.15 -42.28
C SER A 443 21.06 34.88 -42.53
N SER A 444 20.47 33.78 -43.07
CA SER A 444 20.99 32.82 -44.11
C SER A 444 22.26 31.92 -43.98
N SER A 445 22.20 30.72 -44.64
CA SER A 445 23.22 29.64 -44.94
C SER A 445 23.41 28.49 -43.91
N SER A 446 23.64 27.18 -44.17
CA SER A 446 23.93 26.24 -45.33
C SER A 446 25.42 25.90 -45.59
N GLU A 447 25.94 24.67 -45.82
CA GLU A 447 25.49 23.25 -46.06
C GLU A 447 26.49 22.22 -45.41
N GLY A 448 26.52 20.86 -45.51
CA GLY A 448 25.71 19.79 -46.17
C GLY A 448 26.39 18.37 -46.20
N SER A 449 25.68 17.34 -46.71
CA SER A 449 26.15 16.06 -47.35
C SER A 449 26.83 14.85 -46.61
N ALA A 450 26.02 13.86 -46.19
CA ALA A 450 25.93 12.42 -46.61
C ALA A 450 27.10 11.36 -46.63
N SER A 451 26.67 10.06 -46.49
CA SER A 451 27.27 8.74 -46.94
C SER A 451 28.26 7.98 -46.01
N SER A 452 28.50 6.64 -46.05
CA SER A 452 27.71 5.40 -46.38
C SER A 452 28.55 4.07 -46.19
N VAL A 453 27.98 2.86 -46.36
CA VAL A 453 28.62 1.51 -46.67
C VAL A 453 29.29 0.71 -45.50
N GLU A 454 29.34 -0.66 -45.38
CA GLU A 454 28.51 -1.85 -45.79
C GLU A 454 29.00 -3.18 -45.12
N SER A 455 28.07 -4.12 -44.82
CA SER A 455 28.24 -5.63 -44.83
C SER A 455 29.21 -6.31 -43.82
N SER A 456 29.35 -7.64 -43.65
CA SER A 456 28.91 -8.89 -44.35
C SER A 456 28.68 -10.09 -43.36
N ALA A 457 28.20 -11.26 -43.81
CA ALA A 457 27.81 -12.42 -42.95
C ALA A 457 28.18 -13.83 -43.48
N SER A 458 28.16 -14.87 -42.60
CA SER A 458 28.05 -16.35 -42.85
C SER A 458 27.95 -17.11 -41.50
N SER A 459 27.29 -18.26 -41.20
CA SER A 459 26.51 -19.32 -41.89
C SER A 459 27.22 -20.64 -42.31
N VAL A 460 26.83 -21.81 -41.72
CA VAL A 460 26.83 -23.22 -42.27
C VAL A 460 26.20 -24.22 -41.25
N SER A 461 25.94 -25.48 -41.63
CA SER A 461 24.81 -26.33 -41.17
C SER A 461 25.12 -27.74 -40.56
N SER A 462 24.07 -28.54 -40.33
CA SER A 462 23.95 -29.74 -39.49
C SER A 462 24.06 -31.11 -40.19
N THR A 463 24.12 -32.22 -39.43
CA THR A 463 23.54 -33.54 -39.82
C THR A 463 23.33 -34.45 -38.59
N SER A 464 22.57 -35.55 -38.74
CA SER A 464 22.06 -36.41 -37.65
C SER A 464 22.08 -37.91 -37.97
N SER A 465 21.98 -38.77 -36.95
CA SER A 465 21.67 -40.21 -37.08
C SER A 465 20.98 -40.75 -35.81
N SER A 466 20.38 -41.94 -35.88
CA SER A 466 19.51 -42.51 -34.84
C SER A 466 19.67 -44.03 -34.69
N SER A 467 19.25 -44.56 -33.53
CA SER A 467 18.98 -45.98 -33.28
C SER A 467 18.06 -46.11 -32.06
N SER A 468 17.34 -47.24 -31.93
CA SER A 468 16.20 -47.40 -31.03
C SER A 468 16.05 -48.85 -30.53
N GLU A 469 15.63 -49.05 -29.29
CA GLU A 469 15.08 -50.33 -28.81
C GLU A 469 14.12 -50.12 -27.62
N ASP A 470 13.13 -51.00 -27.48
CA ASP A 470 11.97 -50.88 -26.56
C ASP A 470 12.24 -51.42 -25.14
N ASN A 471 11.40 -51.02 -24.16
CA ASN A 471 10.52 -51.95 -23.41
C ASN A 471 9.75 -51.27 -22.24
N GLY A 472 8.44 -51.04 -22.43
CA GLY A 472 7.45 -50.88 -21.36
C GLY A 472 7.28 -49.48 -20.72
N PRO A 473 6.08 -49.11 -20.27
CA PRO A 473 5.81 -47.81 -19.64
C PRO A 473 6.30 -47.78 -18.19
N ILE A 474 7.54 -47.32 -17.98
CA ILE A 474 8.09 -47.05 -16.65
C ILE A 474 7.26 -45.94 -15.98
N THR A 475 6.73 -46.24 -14.79
CA THR A 475 5.96 -45.31 -13.94
C THR A 475 6.80 -44.98 -12.71
N GLY A 476 7.03 -43.69 -12.44
CA GLY A 476 7.86 -43.23 -11.32
C GLY A 476 7.09 -43.06 -10.01
N ASP A 477 7.80 -43.20 -8.89
CA ASP A 477 7.32 -42.82 -7.55
C ASP A 477 7.97 -41.50 -7.10
N ALA A 478 7.13 -40.49 -6.84
CA ALA A 478 7.56 -39.19 -6.34
C ALA A 478 8.21 -39.26 -4.94
N THR A 479 7.89 -40.26 -4.12
CA THR A 479 8.48 -40.45 -2.78
C THR A 479 9.94 -40.87 -2.89
N SER A 480 10.21 -41.86 -3.73
CA SER A 480 11.56 -42.30 -4.10
C SER A 480 12.32 -41.18 -4.84
N GLY A 481 11.63 -40.42 -5.70
CA GLY A 481 12.17 -39.25 -6.36
C GLY A 481 12.61 -38.14 -5.40
N ALA A 482 11.86 -37.88 -4.32
CA ALA A 482 12.25 -36.91 -3.29
C ALA A 482 13.55 -37.32 -2.56
N ALA A 483 13.69 -38.60 -2.24
CA ALA A 483 14.92 -39.15 -1.67
C ALA A 483 16.10 -39.08 -2.67
N LEU A 484 15.87 -39.37 -3.95
CA LEU A 484 16.86 -39.24 -5.01
C LEU A 484 17.29 -37.78 -5.22
N TRP A 485 16.36 -36.81 -5.20
CA TRP A 485 16.64 -35.39 -5.41
C TRP A 485 17.71 -34.85 -4.45
N SER A 486 17.58 -35.20 -3.17
CA SER A 486 18.55 -34.83 -2.14
C SER A 486 19.85 -35.65 -2.25
N THR A 487 19.77 -36.97 -2.42
CA THR A 487 20.95 -37.86 -2.39
C THR A 487 21.79 -37.85 -3.67
N ARG A 488 21.23 -37.44 -4.81
CA ARG A 488 21.96 -37.23 -6.08
C ARG A 488 22.53 -35.83 -6.23
N GLY A 489 22.30 -34.94 -5.26
CA GLY A 489 22.82 -33.57 -5.25
C GLY A 489 22.07 -32.60 -6.16
N CYS A 490 20.91 -32.96 -6.69
CA CYS A 490 20.12 -32.11 -7.59
C CYS A 490 19.72 -30.78 -6.92
N VAL A 491 19.47 -30.82 -5.60
CA VAL A 491 19.23 -29.65 -4.73
C VAL A 491 20.30 -28.56 -4.87
N PHE A 492 21.55 -28.91 -5.16
CA PHE A 492 22.65 -27.95 -5.26
C PHE A 492 22.56 -27.07 -6.52
N CYS A 493 22.12 -27.63 -7.65
CA CYS A 493 22.00 -26.90 -8.91
C CYS A 493 20.64 -26.20 -9.06
N HIS A 494 19.58 -26.88 -8.62
CA HIS A 494 18.19 -26.54 -8.92
C HIS A 494 17.36 -26.09 -7.70
N GLY A 495 17.91 -26.18 -6.49
CA GLY A 495 17.20 -25.77 -5.28
C GLY A 495 16.37 -26.88 -4.61
N VAL A 496 15.76 -26.55 -3.47
CA VAL A 496 14.97 -27.48 -2.65
C VAL A 496 13.59 -27.78 -3.25
N ASP A 497 13.07 -26.84 -4.05
CA ASP A 497 11.73 -26.81 -4.65
C ASP A 497 11.76 -26.63 -6.18
N GLY A 498 12.94 -26.72 -6.81
CA GLY A 498 13.14 -26.45 -8.24
C GLY A 498 13.38 -24.98 -8.60
N GLU A 499 13.11 -24.02 -7.69
CA GLU A 499 13.27 -22.58 -7.94
C GLU A 499 14.30 -21.91 -7.03
N ARG A 500 14.45 -22.36 -5.78
CA ARG A 500 15.14 -21.66 -4.69
C ARG A 500 16.05 -22.59 -3.90
N ASN A 501 17.19 -22.09 -3.45
CA ASN A 501 18.07 -22.82 -2.55
C ASN A 501 17.52 -22.80 -1.09
N ALA A 502 18.18 -23.51 -0.17
CA ALA A 502 17.76 -23.64 1.23
C ALA A 502 17.72 -22.32 2.06
N SER A 503 18.13 -21.18 1.47
CA SER A 503 17.99 -19.83 2.05
C SER A 503 16.88 -18.99 1.40
N GLY A 504 16.06 -19.58 0.51
CA GLY A 504 14.94 -18.91 -0.16
C GLY A 504 15.33 -18.00 -1.33
N THR A 505 16.63 -17.83 -1.59
CA THR A 505 17.14 -17.12 -2.77
C THR A 505 17.09 -18.02 -4.03
N PRO A 506 16.91 -17.47 -5.24
CA PRO A 506 16.81 -18.27 -6.46
C PRO A 506 17.98 -19.23 -6.68
N ALA A 507 17.69 -20.41 -7.23
CA ALA A 507 18.69 -21.39 -7.63
C ALA A 507 19.49 -20.92 -8.85
N ALA A 508 20.71 -21.43 -9.01
CA ALA A 508 21.58 -21.08 -10.13
C ALA A 508 21.09 -21.64 -11.48
N THR A 509 20.21 -22.65 -11.47
CA THR A 509 19.53 -23.16 -12.65
C THR A 509 18.12 -23.62 -12.24
N PRO A 510 17.14 -22.72 -12.18
CA PRO A 510 15.75 -23.09 -11.89
C PRO A 510 15.22 -24.11 -12.91
N LEU A 511 14.39 -25.03 -12.45
CA LEU A 511 13.63 -25.95 -13.31
C LEU A 511 12.19 -25.45 -13.43
N ASN A 512 11.71 -25.29 -14.65
CA ASN A 512 10.27 -25.30 -14.91
C ASN A 512 9.81 -26.76 -15.00
N PRO A 513 8.94 -27.26 -14.10
CA PRO A 513 8.48 -28.64 -14.12
C PRO A 513 7.40 -28.91 -15.18
N ASN A 514 6.88 -27.87 -15.86
CA ASN A 514 5.72 -27.93 -16.76
C ASN A 514 6.07 -28.07 -18.24
N ARG A 515 7.34 -27.87 -18.60
CA ARG A 515 7.84 -28.10 -19.97
C ARG A 515 7.49 -29.53 -20.41
N SER A 516 6.78 -29.64 -21.54
CA SER A 516 6.50 -30.92 -22.18
C SER A 516 7.77 -31.57 -22.75
N VAL A 517 8.75 -30.74 -23.15
CA VAL A 517 10.06 -31.15 -23.64
C VAL A 517 11.19 -30.25 -23.14
N TYR A 518 12.35 -30.86 -22.93
CA TYR A 518 13.60 -30.23 -22.51
C TYR A 518 14.63 -30.44 -23.62
N ARG A 519 15.42 -29.39 -23.91
CA ARG A 519 16.37 -29.36 -25.02
C ARG A 519 17.76 -29.00 -24.51
N HIS A 520 18.77 -29.78 -24.89
CA HIS A 520 20.16 -29.50 -24.52
C HIS A 520 20.87 -28.71 -25.63
N SER A 521 21.80 -27.83 -25.25
CA SER A 521 22.51 -26.95 -26.18
C SER A 521 23.50 -27.67 -27.11
N GLN A 522 23.79 -28.95 -26.85
CA GLN A 522 24.77 -29.74 -27.62
C GLN A 522 24.14 -30.61 -28.71
N ASP A 523 22.91 -31.10 -28.53
CA ASP A 523 22.20 -31.93 -29.52
C ASP A 523 21.00 -31.23 -30.15
N ASN A 524 20.47 -30.18 -29.50
CA ASN A 524 19.28 -29.43 -29.91
C ASN A 524 18.04 -30.33 -30.13
N GLN A 525 17.99 -31.49 -29.45
CA GLN A 525 16.88 -32.44 -29.50
C GLN A 525 15.89 -32.19 -28.36
N ASP A 526 14.60 -32.32 -28.66
CA ASP A 526 13.53 -32.26 -27.68
C ASP A 526 13.34 -33.64 -27.04
N LEU A 527 13.43 -33.71 -25.71
CA LEU A 527 13.32 -34.93 -24.91
C LEU A 527 12.31 -34.71 -23.78
N ILE A 528 11.52 -35.73 -23.43
CA ILE A 528 10.72 -35.70 -22.19
C ILE A 528 11.65 -35.68 -20.95
N LEU A 529 11.14 -35.24 -19.80
CA LEU A 529 11.97 -34.98 -18.61
C LEU A 529 12.82 -36.19 -18.19
N ARG A 530 12.25 -37.39 -18.11
CA ARG A 530 12.99 -38.63 -17.83
C ARG A 530 14.11 -38.91 -18.82
N ASP A 531 13.90 -38.67 -20.10
CA ASP A 531 14.88 -38.97 -21.15
C ASP A 531 15.99 -37.92 -21.18
N PHE A 532 15.64 -36.66 -20.90
CA PHE A 532 16.60 -35.58 -20.68
C PHE A 532 17.47 -35.87 -19.44
N ILE A 533 16.87 -36.25 -18.31
CA ILE A 533 17.60 -36.67 -17.10
C ILE A 533 18.53 -37.84 -17.43
N SER A 534 18.00 -38.88 -18.07
CA SER A 534 18.73 -40.10 -18.44
C SER A 534 19.94 -39.84 -19.33
N ARG A 535 19.90 -38.79 -20.16
CA ARG A 535 20.93 -38.52 -21.17
C ARG A 535 21.90 -37.41 -20.79
N TRP A 536 21.46 -36.42 -20.01
CA TRP A 536 22.21 -35.18 -19.78
C TRP A 536 22.46 -34.85 -18.30
N MET A 537 21.86 -35.56 -17.35
CA MET A 537 21.94 -35.21 -15.92
C MET A 537 22.57 -36.29 -15.02
N PRO A 538 23.24 -35.88 -13.92
CA PRO A 538 23.79 -34.54 -13.69
C PRO A 538 24.90 -34.24 -14.71
N GLN A 539 25.13 -32.96 -15.03
CA GLN A 539 26.10 -32.54 -16.07
C GLN A 539 27.53 -33.09 -15.86
N SER A 540 27.93 -33.37 -14.61
CA SER A 540 29.23 -33.94 -14.26
C SER A 540 29.33 -35.47 -14.40
N ASN A 541 28.19 -36.16 -14.55
CA ASN A 541 28.12 -37.62 -14.74
C ASN A 541 26.81 -38.05 -15.46
N PRO A 542 26.60 -37.67 -16.74
CA PRO A 542 25.38 -38.00 -17.47
C PRO A 542 25.19 -39.51 -17.61
N GLY A 543 23.94 -39.99 -17.58
CA GLY A 543 23.65 -41.43 -17.62
C GLY A 543 23.76 -42.16 -16.28
N SER A 544 24.08 -41.46 -15.18
CA SER A 544 24.13 -42.06 -13.83
C SER A 544 22.77 -42.20 -13.15
N CYS A 545 21.69 -41.71 -13.76
CA CYS A 545 20.30 -41.91 -13.33
C CYS A 545 19.43 -42.15 -14.56
N THR A 546 19.11 -43.42 -14.85
CA THR A 546 18.37 -43.86 -16.04
C THR A 546 17.22 -44.78 -15.64
N GLY A 547 16.27 -45.01 -16.56
CA GLY A 547 15.13 -45.90 -16.33
C GLY A 547 14.29 -45.45 -15.12
N GLN A 548 14.04 -46.36 -14.17
CA GLN A 548 13.27 -46.06 -12.96
C GLN A 548 13.82 -44.85 -12.18
N CYS A 549 15.15 -44.69 -12.07
CA CYS A 549 15.75 -43.56 -11.36
C CYS A 549 15.32 -42.21 -11.96
N ALA A 550 15.28 -42.13 -13.30
CA ALA A 550 14.88 -40.93 -14.00
C ALA A 550 13.35 -40.75 -14.01
N ALA A 551 12.58 -41.85 -14.00
CA ALA A 551 11.12 -41.81 -13.84
C ALA A 551 10.69 -41.33 -12.45
N ASP A 552 11.37 -41.78 -11.38
CA ASP A 552 11.11 -41.34 -10.01
C ASP A 552 11.43 -39.85 -9.83
N LEU A 553 12.57 -39.38 -10.38
CA LEU A 553 12.91 -37.95 -10.41
C LEU A 553 11.90 -37.14 -11.24
N GLU A 554 11.49 -37.62 -12.41
CA GLU A 554 10.44 -37.01 -13.24
C GLU A 554 9.13 -36.90 -12.46
N ALA A 555 8.69 -37.97 -11.78
CA ALA A 555 7.49 -37.98 -10.95
C ALA A 555 7.59 -37.00 -9.78
N PHE A 556 8.76 -36.86 -9.13
CA PHE A 556 8.94 -35.89 -8.05
C PHE A 556 8.98 -34.44 -8.55
N ILE A 557 9.72 -34.15 -9.62
CA ILE A 557 9.73 -32.81 -10.25
C ILE A 557 8.32 -32.42 -10.69
N HIS A 558 7.53 -33.38 -11.20
CA HIS A 558 6.13 -33.14 -11.54
C HIS A 558 5.21 -32.84 -10.33
N THR A 559 5.62 -33.11 -9.08
CA THR A 559 4.87 -32.66 -7.89
C THR A 559 5.02 -31.16 -7.60
N TRP A 560 6.00 -30.48 -8.20
CA TRP A 560 6.15 -29.03 -8.06
C TRP A 560 5.37 -28.24 -9.12
N ARG A 561 4.77 -28.93 -10.12
CA ARG A 561 3.86 -28.29 -11.08
C ARG A 561 2.75 -27.63 -10.30
N ARG A 562 2.68 -26.30 -10.35
CA ARG A 562 1.58 -25.58 -9.75
C ARG A 562 0.37 -25.78 -10.65
N PRO A 563 -0.83 -25.93 -10.08
CA PRO A 563 -2.07 -25.95 -10.83
C PRO A 563 -2.22 -24.74 -11.80
N SER A 564 -1.61 -23.61 -11.45
CA SER A 564 -1.58 -22.35 -12.21
C SER A 564 -0.79 -22.39 -13.52
N ASP A 565 0.14 -23.33 -13.68
CA ASP A 565 1.22 -23.26 -14.68
C ASP A 565 0.81 -23.65 -16.12
N GLY A 566 -0.39 -24.21 -16.30
CA GLY A 566 -0.99 -24.49 -17.61
C GLY A 566 -0.40 -25.71 -18.34
N ILE A 567 -0.81 -26.92 -17.97
CA ILE A 567 -0.55 -28.12 -18.78
C ILE A 567 -1.38 -28.03 -20.09
N PRO A 568 -0.81 -28.30 -21.28
CA PRO A 568 -1.46 -28.02 -22.57
C PRO A 568 -2.85 -28.66 -22.81
N ASP A 569 -3.12 -29.82 -22.20
CA ASP A 569 -4.24 -30.70 -22.60
C ASP A 569 -5.36 -30.83 -21.54
N ASN A 570 -5.39 -30.03 -20.46
CA ASN A 570 -6.40 -30.17 -19.42
C ASN A 570 -6.85 -28.80 -18.85
N PRO A 571 -8.17 -28.52 -18.75
CA PRO A 571 -8.68 -27.24 -18.28
C PRO A 571 -8.54 -27.10 -16.76
N VAL A 572 -8.22 -25.88 -16.33
CA VAL A 572 -8.15 -25.41 -14.93
C VAL A 572 -7.21 -26.20 -14.01
N SER A 573 -6.29 -25.46 -13.40
CA SER A 573 -5.77 -25.65 -12.04
C SER A 573 -6.48 -26.68 -11.15
N TYR A 574 -6.11 -27.96 -11.30
CA TYR A 574 -6.41 -29.02 -10.32
C TYR A 574 -5.55 -28.84 -9.06
N PHE A 575 -5.87 -27.80 -8.28
CA PHE A 575 -5.34 -27.64 -6.93
C PHE A 575 -5.92 -28.75 -6.06
N SER A 576 -5.20 -29.86 -6.03
CA SER A 576 -5.54 -31.05 -5.26
C SER A 576 -5.27 -30.76 -3.79
N CYS A 577 -6.32 -30.51 -3.02
CA CYS A 577 -6.25 -30.25 -1.58
C CYS A 577 -5.39 -31.32 -0.87
N PRO A 578 -4.31 -30.94 -0.15
CA PRO A 578 -3.38 -31.90 0.45
C PRO A 578 -4.03 -32.93 1.38
N ALA A 579 -5.13 -32.55 2.03
CA ALA A 579 -6.10 -33.46 2.62
C ALA A 579 -7.50 -32.80 2.64
N PRO A 580 -8.60 -33.53 2.37
CA PRO A 580 -9.96 -33.03 2.61
C PRO A 580 -10.24 -32.85 4.11
N GLY A 581 -10.99 -31.79 4.47
CA GLY A 581 -11.51 -31.60 5.84
C GLY A 581 -10.51 -31.04 6.86
N ALA A 582 -9.56 -30.20 6.42
CA ALA A 582 -8.56 -29.56 7.29
C ALA A 582 -8.19 -28.13 6.88
N SER A 583 -9.08 -27.42 6.17
CA SER A 583 -8.93 -25.97 5.96
C SER A 583 -9.28 -25.22 7.26
N TYR A 584 -8.37 -24.36 7.72
CA TYR A 584 -8.59 -23.48 8.86
C TYR A 584 -8.46 -22.03 8.43
N GLY A 585 -9.16 -21.11 9.10
CA GLY A 585 -8.98 -19.67 8.91
C GLY A 585 -8.12 -19.01 9.99
N GLN A 586 -7.82 -17.72 9.83
CA GLN A 586 -7.09 -16.96 10.84
C GLN A 586 -8.01 -16.62 12.03
N ARG A 587 -7.55 -16.81 13.28
CA ARG A 587 -8.19 -16.16 14.45
C ARG A 587 -8.06 -14.64 14.31
N THR A 588 -9.15 -13.88 14.38
CA THR A 588 -9.09 -12.41 14.22
C THR A 588 -10.15 -11.65 15.00
N LEU A 589 -9.90 -10.36 15.21
CA LEU A 589 -10.86 -9.35 15.64
C LEU A 589 -11.04 -8.36 14.49
N ARG A 590 -12.18 -8.40 13.81
CA ARG A 590 -12.39 -7.60 12.60
C ARG A 590 -13.11 -6.29 12.91
N LEU A 591 -12.47 -5.15 12.69
CA LEU A 591 -13.08 -3.84 12.92
C LEU A 591 -14.28 -3.65 11.99
N LEU A 592 -15.41 -3.15 12.51
CA LEU A 592 -16.54 -2.73 11.68
C LEU A 592 -16.11 -1.60 10.76
N THR A 593 -16.41 -1.74 9.47
CA THR A 593 -16.30 -0.62 8.52
C THR A 593 -17.30 0.49 8.87
N LYS A 594 -17.09 1.70 8.34
CA LYS A 594 -18.00 2.85 8.54
C LYS A 594 -19.46 2.51 8.25
N ASN A 595 -19.70 1.77 7.17
CA ASN A 595 -21.04 1.38 6.72
C ASN A 595 -21.64 0.29 7.62
N GLU A 596 -20.84 -0.69 8.08
CA GLU A 596 -21.28 -1.69 9.06
C GLU A 596 -21.62 -1.04 10.40
N TYR A 597 -20.85 -0.04 10.86
CA TYR A 597 -21.17 0.74 12.07
C TYR A 597 -22.49 1.49 11.90
N GLN A 598 -22.66 2.24 10.80
CA GLN A 598 -23.88 3.00 10.48
C GLN A 598 -25.13 2.11 10.48
N ARG A 599 -25.06 0.94 9.82
CA ARG A 599 -26.17 -0.02 9.76
C ARG A 599 -26.45 -0.63 11.15
N SER A 600 -25.41 -1.03 11.86
CA SER A 600 -25.55 -1.60 13.20
C SER A 600 -26.27 -0.62 14.16
N VAL A 601 -25.92 0.67 14.17
CA VAL A 601 -26.61 1.65 15.05
C VAL A 601 -28.00 2.05 14.55
N GLN A 602 -28.26 1.92 13.24
CA GLN A 602 -29.61 2.06 12.69
C GLN A 602 -30.51 0.90 13.16
N ASP A 603 -30.03 -0.34 13.10
CA ASP A 603 -30.82 -1.51 13.50
C ASP A 603 -30.94 -1.68 15.03
N LEU A 604 -29.90 -1.29 15.80
CA LEU A 604 -29.88 -1.40 17.27
C LEU A 604 -30.70 -0.31 17.98
N VAL A 605 -30.68 0.94 17.48
CA VAL A 605 -31.29 2.09 18.18
C VAL A 605 -32.01 3.08 17.25
N GLY A 606 -32.24 2.74 15.97
CA GLY A 606 -32.95 3.60 15.02
C GLY A 606 -32.20 4.86 14.59
N TYR A 607 -30.87 4.93 14.78
CA TYR A 607 -30.10 6.14 14.49
C TYR A 607 -29.79 6.28 13.00
N THR A 608 -30.53 7.16 12.30
CA THR A 608 -30.42 7.38 10.84
C THR A 608 -29.62 8.62 10.44
N GLN A 609 -28.98 9.34 11.37
CA GLN A 609 -28.09 10.44 11.00
C GLN A 609 -26.74 9.90 10.50
N ASP A 610 -26.08 10.64 9.62
CA ASP A 610 -24.79 10.25 9.03
C ASP A 610 -23.66 10.09 10.07
N VAL A 611 -23.14 8.87 10.17
CA VAL A 611 -21.95 8.49 10.94
C VAL A 611 -20.71 8.35 10.04
N VAL A 612 -20.91 8.06 8.75
CA VAL A 612 -19.86 7.69 7.79
C VAL A 612 -18.88 8.84 7.53
N SER A 613 -19.35 10.10 7.51
CA SER A 613 -18.49 11.28 7.41
C SER A 613 -17.71 11.61 8.69
N ARG A 614 -18.16 11.10 9.85
CA ARG A 614 -17.60 11.43 11.18
C ARG A 614 -16.51 10.46 11.64
N LEU A 615 -16.48 9.27 11.04
CA LEU A 615 -15.48 8.24 11.31
C LEU A 615 -14.23 8.41 10.41
N PRO A 616 -13.07 7.83 10.79
CA PRO A 616 -11.85 7.84 9.99
C PRO A 616 -11.89 6.76 8.91
N ASP A 617 -11.39 7.04 7.70
CA ASP A 617 -11.56 6.18 6.52
C ASP A 617 -11.15 4.71 6.71
N ASP A 618 -11.95 3.83 6.12
CA ASP A 618 -11.74 2.38 6.11
C ASP A 618 -10.51 2.02 5.28
N PHE A 619 -9.67 1.14 5.80
CA PHE A 619 -8.51 0.65 5.06
C PHE A 619 -8.94 -0.37 3.99
N ILE A 620 -8.30 -0.34 2.82
CA ILE A 620 -8.62 -1.22 1.69
C ILE A 620 -7.44 -2.16 1.47
N ALA A 621 -7.61 -3.44 1.82
CA ALA A 621 -6.61 -4.49 1.58
C ALA A 621 -7.05 -5.32 0.37
N GLY A 622 -6.55 -4.97 -0.81
CA GLY A 622 -6.99 -5.59 -2.07
C GLY A 622 -8.31 -5.01 -2.56
N THR A 623 -9.32 -5.87 -2.77
CA THR A 623 -10.63 -5.47 -3.33
C THR A 623 -11.53 -4.79 -2.29
N PHE A 624 -11.56 -5.29 -1.05
CA PHE A 624 -12.62 -4.98 -0.07
C PHE A 624 -12.11 -4.21 1.16
N MET A 625 -13.05 -3.57 1.89
CA MET A 625 -12.76 -2.78 3.11
C MET A 625 -12.80 -3.62 4.39
N ASN A 626 -13.56 -4.71 4.41
CA ASN A 626 -13.76 -5.60 5.56
C ASN A 626 -12.58 -6.56 5.75
N ASN A 627 -11.38 -5.97 5.80
CA ASN A 627 -10.09 -6.65 5.96
C ASN A 627 -9.83 -7.07 7.41
N ASN A 628 -8.88 -7.99 7.61
CA ASN A 628 -8.54 -8.52 8.93
C ASN A 628 -7.28 -7.89 9.59
N THR A 629 -6.76 -6.77 9.04
CA THR A 629 -5.50 -6.13 9.49
C THR A 629 -5.68 -4.77 10.19
N LEU A 630 -6.87 -4.17 10.13
CA LEU A 630 -7.10 -2.81 10.62
C LEU A 630 -7.28 -2.73 12.14
N MET A 631 -6.32 -2.07 12.82
CA MET A 631 -6.39 -1.78 14.26
C MET A 631 -6.89 -0.36 14.55
N VAL A 632 -7.58 -0.18 15.68
CA VAL A 632 -7.98 1.13 16.20
C VAL A 632 -6.82 1.81 16.94
N ASP A 633 -6.23 2.83 16.32
CA ASP A 633 -5.33 3.77 16.98
C ASP A 633 -6.07 4.82 17.83
N ARG A 634 -5.32 5.66 18.56
CA ARG A 634 -5.86 6.68 19.46
C ARG A 634 -6.70 7.76 18.75
N THR A 635 -6.34 8.13 17.53
CA THR A 635 -7.06 9.12 16.71
C THR A 635 -8.38 8.51 16.22
N ARG A 636 -8.35 7.26 15.75
CA ARG A 636 -9.57 6.51 15.41
C ARG A 636 -10.50 6.36 16.62
N TYR A 637 -9.96 5.96 17.78
CA TYR A 637 -10.74 5.78 19.00
C TYR A 637 -11.44 7.06 19.49
N THR A 638 -10.77 8.21 19.35
CA THR A 638 -11.37 9.53 19.70
C THR A 638 -12.59 9.82 18.83
N SER A 639 -12.56 9.43 17.55
CA SER A 639 -13.69 9.60 16.62
C SER A 639 -14.86 8.66 16.94
N TYR A 640 -14.57 7.43 17.36
CA TYR A 640 -15.58 6.46 17.81
C TYR A 640 -16.28 6.90 19.10
N ILE A 641 -15.55 7.44 20.09
CA ILE A 641 -16.16 7.97 21.32
C ILE A 641 -17.11 9.13 21.00
N ALA A 642 -16.66 10.16 20.28
CA ALA A 642 -17.49 11.33 19.97
C ALA A 642 -18.73 10.98 19.12
N THR A 643 -18.64 9.91 18.32
CA THR A 643 -19.79 9.33 17.60
C THR A 643 -20.75 8.60 18.54
N ALA A 644 -20.24 7.75 19.42
CA ALA A 644 -21.03 7.00 20.39
C ALA A 644 -21.74 7.90 21.41
N GLU A 645 -21.08 8.95 21.89
CA GLU A 645 -21.66 10.00 22.75
C GLU A 645 -22.84 10.67 22.05
N ARG A 646 -22.68 11.12 20.79
CA ARG A 646 -23.76 11.73 19.99
C ARG A 646 -24.95 10.80 19.73
N ILE A 647 -24.72 9.49 19.57
CA ILE A 647 -25.80 8.52 19.40
C ILE A 647 -26.54 8.31 20.73
N ALA A 648 -25.83 8.33 21.87
CA ALA A 648 -26.44 8.29 23.18
C ALA A 648 -27.23 9.57 23.51
N GLU A 649 -26.72 10.77 23.18
CA GLU A 649 -27.44 12.05 23.27
C GLU A 649 -28.79 12.00 22.54
N ASP A 650 -28.80 11.47 21.31
CA ASP A 650 -30.00 11.30 20.47
C ASP A 650 -31.00 10.30 21.10
N VAL A 651 -30.53 9.12 21.49
CA VAL A 651 -31.34 8.07 22.13
C VAL A 651 -31.89 8.52 23.49
N ALA A 652 -31.15 9.33 24.25
CA ALA A 652 -31.57 9.82 25.57
C ALA A 652 -32.87 10.65 25.50
N THR A 653 -33.16 11.28 24.36
CA THR A 653 -34.42 11.99 24.13
C THR A 653 -35.63 11.07 23.91
N ARG A 654 -35.40 9.79 23.58
CA ARG A 654 -36.39 8.87 23.01
C ARG A 654 -36.26 7.42 23.50
N TRP A 655 -35.84 7.21 24.75
CA TRP A 655 -35.74 5.88 25.37
C TRP A 655 -37.01 5.02 25.24
N ASN A 656 -38.19 5.64 25.24
CA ASN A 656 -39.46 4.96 25.02
C ASN A 656 -39.53 4.25 23.66
N ASP A 657 -38.97 4.85 22.61
CA ASP A 657 -39.11 4.36 21.24
C ASP A 657 -38.04 3.30 20.91
N VAL A 658 -37.00 3.19 21.74
CA VAL A 658 -35.92 2.19 21.62
C VAL A 658 -36.13 1.00 22.56
N LEU A 659 -36.59 1.23 23.80
CA LEU A 659 -36.69 0.19 24.85
C LEU A 659 -38.10 0.00 25.43
N ALA A 660 -39.12 0.78 25.00
CA ALA A 660 -40.45 0.80 25.60
C ALA A 660 -40.41 0.97 27.14
N CYS A 661 -39.70 2.02 27.60
CA CYS A 661 -39.66 2.45 28.98
C CYS A 661 -39.21 3.92 29.13
N SER A 662 -39.50 4.52 30.28
CA SER A 662 -38.93 5.81 30.72
C SER A 662 -37.63 5.55 31.51
N PRO A 663 -36.62 6.45 31.51
CA PRO A 663 -35.29 6.18 32.08
C PRO A 663 -35.26 6.10 33.62
N ASP A 664 -35.72 4.96 34.13
CA ASP A 664 -35.70 4.55 35.54
C ASP A 664 -34.80 3.30 35.73
N SER A 665 -34.77 2.74 36.94
CA SER A 665 -33.98 1.54 37.24
C SER A 665 -34.40 0.30 36.44
N ASN A 666 -35.66 0.20 36.02
CA ASN A 666 -36.15 -0.91 35.21
C ASN A 666 -35.69 -0.75 33.75
N CYS A 667 -35.69 0.49 33.24
CA CYS A 667 -35.19 0.83 31.91
C CYS A 667 -33.66 0.72 31.81
N ALA A 668 -32.94 1.07 32.87
CA ALA A 668 -31.51 0.78 33.01
C ALA A 668 -31.23 -0.73 33.04
N THR A 669 -32.11 -1.53 33.65
CA THR A 669 -32.03 -3.00 33.59
C THR A 669 -32.27 -3.50 32.17
N LYS A 670 -33.33 -3.04 31.46
CA LYS A 670 -33.57 -3.36 30.04
C LYS A 670 -32.41 -3.00 29.12
N LEU A 671 -31.79 -1.82 29.30
CA LEU A 671 -30.62 -1.40 28.52
C LEU A 671 -29.48 -2.43 28.59
N VAL A 672 -29.24 -3.00 29.78
CA VAL A 672 -28.14 -3.94 30.03
C VAL A 672 -28.54 -5.40 29.74
N ASP A 673 -29.80 -5.78 29.95
CA ASP A 673 -30.26 -7.17 29.79
C ASP A 673 -30.84 -7.46 28.40
N ASP A 674 -31.53 -6.50 27.77
CA ASP A 674 -32.20 -6.69 26.47
C ASP A 674 -31.37 -6.14 25.29
N LEU A 675 -30.75 -4.95 25.44
CA LEU A 675 -30.08 -4.25 24.33
C LEU A 675 -28.56 -4.50 24.28
N ALA A 676 -27.85 -4.44 25.41
CA ALA A 676 -26.40 -4.65 25.43
C ALA A 676 -25.96 -6.01 24.83
N PRO A 677 -26.69 -7.14 25.01
CA PRO A 677 -26.35 -8.39 24.32
C PRO A 677 -26.48 -8.33 22.80
N LYS A 678 -27.34 -7.45 22.26
CA LYS A 678 -27.47 -7.20 20.81
C LYS A 678 -26.34 -6.31 20.30
N ILE A 679 -25.92 -5.32 21.09
CA ILE A 679 -24.75 -4.47 20.78
C ILE A 679 -23.46 -5.33 20.77
N PHE A 680 -23.28 -6.22 21.74
CA PHE A 680 -22.09 -7.09 21.80
C PHE A 680 -22.24 -8.38 20.97
N ARG A 681 -23.46 -8.68 20.49
CA ARG A 681 -23.82 -9.83 19.65
C ARG A 681 -23.66 -11.19 20.34
N ARG A 682 -23.63 -11.17 21.67
CA ARG A 682 -23.53 -12.32 22.59
C ARG A 682 -24.09 -11.93 23.96
N PRO A 683 -24.44 -12.89 24.84
CA PRO A 683 -24.70 -12.60 26.25
C PRO A 683 -23.52 -11.88 26.92
N LEU A 684 -23.82 -10.97 27.83
CA LEU A 684 -22.82 -10.37 28.72
C LEU A 684 -22.27 -11.40 29.71
N THR A 685 -21.02 -11.25 30.14
CA THR A 685 -20.55 -11.94 31.35
C THR A 685 -21.23 -11.36 32.60
N ALA A 686 -21.16 -12.08 33.73
CA ALA A 686 -21.71 -11.57 34.99
C ALA A 686 -21.07 -10.24 35.43
N ASP A 687 -19.76 -10.08 35.18
CA ASP A 687 -19.00 -8.88 35.51
C ASP A 687 -19.33 -7.72 34.54
N GLU A 688 -19.43 -7.98 33.23
CA GLU A 688 -19.87 -6.97 32.25
C GLU A 688 -21.28 -6.47 32.59
N ARG A 689 -22.21 -7.37 32.92
CA ARG A 689 -23.56 -7.02 33.34
C ARG A 689 -23.56 -6.15 34.60
N ALA A 690 -22.71 -6.47 35.59
CA ALA A 690 -22.60 -5.71 36.82
C ALA A 690 -22.04 -4.29 36.59
N ASP A 691 -20.91 -4.17 35.87
CA ASP A 691 -20.26 -2.89 35.56
C ASP A 691 -21.18 -1.97 34.74
N TYR A 692 -21.80 -2.48 33.66
CA TYR A 692 -22.70 -1.66 32.83
C TYR A 692 -23.99 -1.27 33.56
N LEU A 693 -24.53 -2.11 34.44
CA LEU A 693 -25.71 -1.76 35.26
C LEU A 693 -25.38 -0.74 36.35
N ALA A 694 -24.19 -0.79 36.96
CA ALA A 694 -23.74 0.22 37.91
C ALA A 694 -23.57 1.60 37.26
N VAL A 695 -23.02 1.65 36.03
CA VAL A 695 -22.96 2.87 35.22
C VAL A 695 -24.36 3.35 34.85
N ALA A 696 -25.24 2.46 34.36
CA ALA A 696 -26.59 2.81 33.93
C ALA A 696 -27.46 3.36 35.09
N LEU A 697 -27.29 2.82 36.30
CA LEU A 697 -27.99 3.28 37.51
C LEU A 697 -27.40 4.58 38.09
N GLY A 698 -26.16 4.94 37.72
CA GLY A 698 -25.46 6.13 38.22
C GLY A 698 -24.69 5.95 39.54
N THR A 699 -24.55 4.72 40.05
CA THR A 699 -24.07 4.43 41.42
C THR A 699 -22.61 4.80 41.65
N ASP A 700 -21.80 4.87 40.61
CA ASP A 700 -20.33 4.92 40.69
C ASP A 700 -19.74 6.33 40.80
N ASP A 701 -20.49 7.35 40.39
CA ASP A 701 -20.12 8.76 40.45
C ASP A 701 -21.28 9.74 40.67
N GLY A 702 -22.49 9.24 40.99
CA GLY A 702 -23.58 10.06 41.53
C GLY A 702 -24.48 10.74 40.50
N ARG A 703 -24.50 10.25 39.25
CA ARG A 703 -25.48 10.67 38.23
C ARG A 703 -26.89 10.21 38.58
N THR A 704 -27.88 10.84 37.97
CA THR A 704 -29.22 10.24 37.84
C THR A 704 -29.18 9.04 36.90
N THR A 705 -30.16 8.14 37.01
CA THR A 705 -30.28 6.96 36.13
C THR A 705 -30.44 7.34 34.66
N ALA A 706 -31.02 8.51 34.33
CA ALA A 706 -31.14 8.96 32.94
C ALA A 706 -29.76 9.30 32.33
N GLU A 707 -28.96 10.11 33.01
CA GLU A 707 -27.59 10.43 32.58
C GLU A 707 -26.66 9.20 32.68
N GLY A 708 -26.94 8.27 33.60
CA GLY A 708 -26.25 7.00 33.74
C GLY A 708 -26.47 6.09 32.52
N MET A 709 -27.73 5.93 32.09
CA MET A 709 -28.10 5.15 30.89
C MET A 709 -27.47 5.71 29.60
N GLU A 710 -27.43 7.04 29.46
CA GLU A 710 -26.75 7.72 28.34
C GLU A 710 -25.25 7.37 28.29
N VAL A 711 -24.55 7.53 29.42
CA VAL A 711 -23.13 7.18 29.55
C VAL A 711 -22.88 5.67 29.37
N ALA A 712 -23.81 4.81 29.81
CA ALA A 712 -23.72 3.37 29.58
C ALA A 712 -23.82 3.02 28.09
N LEU A 713 -24.78 3.59 27.36
CA LEU A 713 -24.94 3.36 25.92
C LEU A 713 -23.73 3.89 25.12
N ALA A 714 -23.22 5.08 25.44
CA ALA A 714 -22.00 5.62 24.84
C ALA A 714 -20.78 4.70 25.10
N ALA A 715 -20.68 4.12 26.30
CA ALA A 715 -19.63 3.16 26.65
C ALA A 715 -19.81 1.79 25.99
N MET A 716 -21.03 1.37 25.62
CA MET A 716 -21.29 0.18 24.82
C MET A 716 -20.92 0.41 23.35
N LEU A 717 -21.36 1.54 22.76
CA LEU A 717 -21.13 1.89 21.34
C LEU A 717 -19.69 2.38 21.03
N SER A 718 -18.83 2.48 22.05
CA SER A 718 -17.37 2.67 21.92
C SER A 718 -16.56 1.47 22.44
N SER A 719 -17.22 0.41 22.95
CA SER A 719 -16.56 -0.80 23.45
C SER A 719 -15.91 -1.61 22.32
N PRO A 720 -14.73 -2.22 22.53
CA PRO A 720 -14.17 -3.20 21.59
C PRO A 720 -15.12 -4.34 21.24
N GLN A 721 -16.04 -4.71 22.14
CA GLN A 721 -17.06 -5.76 21.91
C GLN A 721 -18.10 -5.37 20.83
N PHE A 722 -18.31 -4.06 20.62
CA PHE A 722 -19.11 -3.54 19.52
C PHE A 722 -18.25 -3.29 18.29
N LEU A 723 -17.15 -2.53 18.46
CA LEU A 723 -16.28 -2.08 17.38
C LEU A 723 -15.67 -3.23 16.59
N TYR A 724 -15.31 -4.35 17.23
CA TYR A 724 -14.76 -5.52 16.54
C TYR A 724 -15.75 -6.69 16.55
N ARG A 725 -15.88 -7.35 15.38
CA ARG A 725 -16.48 -8.67 15.24
C ARG A 725 -15.47 -9.70 15.78
N SER A 726 -15.90 -10.58 16.68
CA SER A 726 -15.05 -11.68 17.18
C SER A 726 -15.10 -12.85 16.19
N GLU A 727 -13.92 -13.26 15.74
CA GLU A 727 -13.69 -14.45 14.92
C GLU A 727 -12.51 -15.23 15.55
N LEU A 728 -12.57 -15.44 16.88
CA LEU A 728 -11.49 -15.99 17.70
C LEU A 728 -11.67 -17.47 18.04
N GLY A 729 -12.90 -17.92 18.29
CA GLY A 729 -13.22 -19.32 18.56
C GLY A 729 -12.71 -19.89 19.90
N GLU A 730 -13.31 -21.02 20.26
CA GLU A 730 -13.03 -21.81 21.46
C GLU A 730 -12.24 -23.07 21.11
N ALA A 731 -11.27 -23.45 21.95
CA ALA A 731 -10.31 -24.52 21.65
C ALA A 731 -11.00 -25.88 21.47
N SER A 732 -10.84 -26.48 20.29
CA SER A 732 -11.49 -27.72 19.88
C SER A 732 -10.65 -28.49 18.86
N GLY A 733 -10.34 -29.76 19.13
CA GLY A 733 -9.66 -30.66 18.19
C GLY A 733 -8.21 -30.31 17.81
N GLY A 734 -7.59 -29.30 18.44
CA GLY A 734 -6.30 -28.74 18.01
C GLY A 734 -6.41 -27.46 17.17
N ALA A 735 -7.64 -26.99 16.94
CA ALA A 735 -7.98 -25.70 16.35
C ALA A 735 -8.88 -24.90 17.30
N PHE A 736 -9.48 -23.81 16.84
CA PHE A 736 -10.45 -22.99 17.56
C PHE A 736 -11.76 -22.92 16.78
N LYS A 737 -12.82 -23.55 17.27
CA LYS A 737 -14.14 -23.51 16.60
C LYS A 737 -14.85 -22.21 16.96
N LEU A 738 -15.38 -21.49 15.98
CA LEU A 738 -16.29 -20.37 16.26
C LEU A 738 -17.55 -20.89 16.98
N ASN A 739 -17.96 -20.22 18.06
CA ASN A 739 -19.22 -20.54 18.74
C ASN A 739 -20.41 -19.95 17.98
N GLY A 740 -21.63 -20.36 18.34
CA GLY A 740 -22.86 -19.93 17.67
C GLY A 740 -23.04 -18.40 17.57
N TYR A 741 -22.52 -17.61 18.51
CA TYR A 741 -22.64 -16.14 18.50
C TYR A 741 -21.62 -15.46 17.58
N GLU A 742 -20.39 -15.97 17.54
CA GLU A 742 -19.41 -15.58 16.52
C GLU A 742 -19.90 -15.98 15.11
N MET A 743 -20.52 -17.14 14.98
CA MET A 743 -21.11 -17.61 13.72
C MET A 743 -22.31 -16.77 13.28
N ALA A 744 -23.25 -16.44 14.19
CA ALA A 744 -24.34 -15.50 13.91
C ALA A 744 -23.80 -14.15 13.41
N THR A 745 -22.78 -13.62 14.09
CA THR A 745 -22.08 -12.39 13.71
C THR A 745 -21.47 -12.52 12.30
N PHE A 746 -20.72 -13.59 12.03
CA PHE A 746 -20.11 -13.82 10.72
C PHE A 746 -21.13 -13.84 9.58
N ILE A 747 -22.18 -14.65 9.69
CA ILE A 747 -23.20 -14.80 8.65
C ILE A 747 -23.94 -13.48 8.44
N SER A 748 -24.33 -12.79 9.53
CA SER A 748 -25.06 -11.52 9.46
C SER A 748 -24.26 -10.43 8.75
N TYR A 749 -23.01 -10.18 9.13
CA TYR A 749 -22.20 -9.16 8.46
C TYR A 749 -21.81 -9.56 7.03
N THR A 750 -21.64 -10.86 6.74
CA THR A 750 -21.31 -11.35 5.39
C THR A 750 -22.48 -11.22 4.40
N PHE A 751 -23.74 -11.37 4.84
CA PHE A 751 -24.90 -11.29 3.93
C PHE A 751 -25.80 -10.07 4.11
N THR A 752 -25.69 -9.31 5.20
CA THR A 752 -26.51 -8.09 5.42
C THR A 752 -25.70 -6.84 5.75
N GLY A 753 -24.41 -6.99 6.09
CA GLY A 753 -23.53 -5.87 6.45
C GLY A 753 -23.94 -5.16 7.74
N THR A 754 -24.66 -5.85 8.62
CA THR A 754 -25.18 -5.33 9.90
C THR A 754 -25.25 -6.41 10.98
N THR A 755 -25.62 -6.01 12.19
CA THR A 755 -25.68 -6.85 13.38
C THR A 755 -26.73 -7.98 13.25
N PRO A 756 -26.49 -9.16 13.85
CA PRO A 756 -27.49 -10.22 13.97
C PRO A 756 -28.83 -9.74 14.55
N GLY A 757 -29.93 -10.13 13.90
CA GLY A 757 -31.28 -9.98 14.46
C GLY A 757 -31.60 -11.00 15.56
N ASP A 758 -32.64 -10.71 16.34
CA ASP A 758 -33.03 -11.47 17.54
C ASP A 758 -33.18 -12.98 17.30
N ASP A 759 -33.81 -13.39 16.20
CA ASP A 759 -34.01 -14.81 15.87
C ASP A 759 -32.68 -15.56 15.63
N LEU A 760 -31.67 -14.88 15.06
CA LEU A 760 -30.35 -15.45 14.78
C LEU A 760 -29.50 -15.52 16.06
N LEU A 761 -29.60 -14.53 16.94
CA LEU A 761 -29.01 -14.58 18.28
C LEU A 761 -29.67 -15.66 19.16
N ALA A 762 -30.98 -15.85 19.01
CA ALA A 762 -31.70 -16.93 19.69
C ALA A 762 -31.33 -18.31 19.11
N ALA A 763 -31.10 -18.43 17.80
CA ALA A 763 -30.60 -19.65 17.16
C ALA A 763 -29.17 -20.01 17.62
N ALA A 764 -28.29 -19.01 17.72
CA ALA A 764 -26.97 -19.14 18.34
C ALA A 764 -27.06 -19.69 19.76
N GLY A 765 -27.93 -19.10 20.60
CA GLY A 765 -28.16 -19.55 21.98
C GLY A 765 -28.78 -20.94 22.12
N ARG A 766 -29.35 -21.51 21.05
CA ARG A 766 -29.86 -22.89 20.99
C ARG A 766 -28.85 -23.88 20.38
N GLY A 767 -27.67 -23.43 19.96
CA GLY A 767 -26.65 -24.26 19.31
C GLY A 767 -26.98 -24.66 17.86
N GLU A 768 -27.95 -24.00 17.20
CA GLU A 768 -28.31 -24.35 15.82
C GLU A 768 -27.17 -24.05 14.84
N LEU A 769 -26.43 -22.97 15.10
CA LEU A 769 -25.27 -22.54 14.31
C LEU A 769 -23.98 -23.32 14.63
N ASP A 770 -24.03 -24.31 15.52
CA ASP A 770 -22.87 -25.16 15.82
C ASP A 770 -22.58 -26.21 14.75
N THR A 771 -23.43 -26.33 13.71
CA THR A 771 -23.30 -27.32 12.64
C THR A 771 -23.36 -26.69 11.26
N ALA A 772 -22.58 -27.22 10.33
CA ALA A 772 -22.58 -26.78 8.93
C ALA A 772 -23.98 -26.90 8.27
N PHE A 773 -24.87 -27.77 8.77
CA PHE A 773 -26.26 -27.84 8.30
C PHE A 773 -27.08 -26.63 8.76
N GLY A 774 -27.10 -26.33 10.07
CA GLY A 774 -27.84 -25.20 10.62
C GLY A 774 -27.29 -23.84 10.15
N VAL A 775 -25.98 -23.77 9.91
CA VAL A 775 -25.32 -22.62 9.27
C VAL A 775 -25.85 -22.37 7.85
N ARG A 776 -25.90 -23.38 6.97
CA ARG A 776 -26.51 -23.25 5.63
C ARG A 776 -27.98 -22.85 5.71
N GLN A 777 -28.74 -23.44 6.64
CA GLN A 777 -30.16 -23.14 6.84
C GLN A 777 -30.40 -21.67 7.19
N HIS A 778 -29.68 -21.12 8.17
CA HIS A 778 -29.80 -19.72 8.59
C HIS A 778 -29.19 -18.75 7.56
N ALA A 779 -28.15 -19.15 6.82
CA ALA A 779 -27.65 -18.40 5.68
C ALA A 779 -28.73 -18.23 4.60
N SER A 780 -29.38 -19.32 4.18
CA SER A 780 -30.45 -19.28 3.16
C SER A 780 -31.63 -18.37 3.55
N MET A 781 -31.98 -18.31 4.84
CA MET A 781 -33.00 -17.37 5.35
C MET A 781 -32.56 -15.91 5.20
N LEU A 782 -31.30 -15.59 5.46
CA LEU A 782 -30.77 -14.22 5.32
C LEU A 782 -30.66 -13.80 3.85
N LEU A 783 -30.35 -14.73 2.94
CA LEU A 783 -30.24 -14.46 1.49
C LEU A 783 -31.54 -13.94 0.86
N GLU A 784 -32.71 -14.21 1.46
CA GLU A 784 -33.98 -13.61 1.03
C GLU A 784 -34.09 -12.10 1.31
N SER A 785 -33.28 -11.57 2.22
CA SER A 785 -33.42 -10.20 2.71
C SER A 785 -33.19 -9.14 1.63
N THR A 786 -33.84 -7.98 1.82
CA THR A 786 -33.55 -6.77 1.04
C THR A 786 -32.14 -6.25 1.31
N HIS A 787 -31.58 -6.50 2.49
CA HIS A 787 -30.21 -6.12 2.84
C HIS A 787 -29.17 -6.91 2.01
N THR A 788 -29.36 -8.21 1.80
CA THR A 788 -28.49 -9.01 0.91
C THR A 788 -28.54 -8.55 -0.53
N LYS A 789 -29.72 -8.18 -1.04
CA LYS A 789 -29.88 -7.65 -2.41
C LYS A 789 -29.10 -6.35 -2.60
N SER A 790 -29.05 -5.48 -1.58
CA SER A 790 -28.18 -4.28 -1.57
C SER A 790 -26.70 -4.62 -1.42
N LEU A 791 -26.34 -5.53 -0.49
CA LEU A 791 -24.95 -5.87 -0.19
C LEU A 791 -24.25 -6.59 -1.34
N LEU A 792 -24.95 -7.49 -2.06
CA LEU A 792 -24.43 -8.07 -3.31
C LEU A 792 -24.23 -7.01 -4.39
N GLY A 793 -25.07 -5.97 -4.42
CA GLY A 793 -24.87 -4.78 -5.25
C GLY A 793 -23.58 -4.03 -4.89
N GLU A 794 -23.31 -3.82 -3.61
CA GLU A 794 -22.07 -3.20 -3.12
C GLU A 794 -20.84 -4.06 -3.41
N PHE A 795 -20.95 -5.38 -3.19
CA PHE A 795 -19.93 -6.38 -3.50
C PHE A 795 -19.52 -6.32 -4.98
N VAL A 796 -20.46 -6.46 -5.92
CA VAL A 796 -20.12 -6.47 -7.36
C VAL A 796 -19.59 -5.13 -7.83
N ASN A 797 -20.16 -4.02 -7.33
CA ASN A 797 -19.70 -2.70 -7.73
C ASN A 797 -18.24 -2.49 -7.31
N ARG A 798 -17.87 -2.93 -6.10
CA ARG A 798 -16.51 -2.84 -5.56
C ARG A 798 -15.54 -3.85 -6.18
N TRP A 799 -16.00 -5.09 -6.37
CA TRP A 799 -15.28 -6.13 -7.10
C TRP A 799 -14.86 -5.63 -8.48
N LEU A 800 -15.73 -4.95 -9.21
CA LEU A 800 -15.45 -4.43 -10.54
C LEU A 800 -14.89 -2.99 -10.55
N GLY A 801 -14.59 -2.39 -9.39
CA GLY A 801 -13.99 -1.06 -9.28
C GLY A 801 -14.90 0.09 -9.70
N THR A 802 -16.21 -0.15 -9.79
CA THR A 802 -17.27 0.76 -10.26
C THR A 802 -17.95 1.54 -9.12
N GLU A 803 -17.58 1.27 -7.86
CA GLU A 803 -18.21 1.85 -6.66
C GLU A 803 -18.09 3.39 -6.56
N GLN A 804 -17.13 3.99 -7.27
CA GLN A 804 -16.94 5.45 -7.41
C GLN A 804 -17.15 5.94 -8.86
N LEU A 805 -17.96 5.28 -9.70
CA LEU A 805 -18.17 5.69 -11.11
C LEU A 805 -18.63 7.17 -11.25
N GLU A 806 -19.36 7.69 -10.28
CA GLU A 806 -19.86 9.07 -10.21
C GLU A 806 -18.78 10.16 -10.19
N ILE A 807 -17.51 9.83 -9.88
CA ILE A 807 -16.39 10.79 -9.94
C ILE A 807 -15.80 10.92 -11.35
N LYS A 808 -16.34 10.22 -12.35
CA LYS A 808 -15.93 10.32 -13.75
C LYS A 808 -16.69 11.42 -14.47
N GLU A 809 -15.98 12.11 -15.34
CA GLU A 809 -16.58 12.98 -16.36
C GLU A 809 -16.79 12.20 -17.66
N LYS A 810 -17.83 12.59 -18.41
CA LYS A 810 -18.14 12.05 -19.74
C LYS A 810 -18.58 13.17 -20.66
N SER A 811 -17.92 13.27 -21.82
CA SER A 811 -18.13 14.38 -22.76
C SER A 811 -19.56 14.39 -23.29
N GLY A 812 -20.19 15.56 -23.27
CA GLY A 812 -21.59 15.75 -23.66
C GLY A 812 -22.64 15.32 -22.62
N VAL A 813 -22.27 14.78 -21.45
CA VAL A 813 -23.23 14.30 -20.43
C VAL A 813 -23.24 15.21 -19.19
N ALA A 814 -24.02 16.28 -19.27
CA ALA A 814 -24.10 17.34 -18.24
C ALA A 814 -24.58 16.91 -16.84
N ASN A 815 -24.99 15.64 -16.64
CA ASN A 815 -25.29 15.06 -15.33
C ASN A 815 -24.91 13.58 -15.30
N PHE A 816 -23.64 13.27 -15.63
CA PHE A 816 -23.14 11.89 -15.55
C PHE A 816 -23.24 11.26 -14.13
N PRO A 817 -23.07 11.98 -12.99
CA PRO A 817 -23.19 11.37 -11.67
C PRO A 817 -24.54 10.67 -11.40
N VAL A 818 -25.67 11.24 -11.85
CA VAL A 818 -26.98 10.56 -11.73
C VAL A 818 -27.04 9.31 -12.61
N LEU A 819 -26.52 9.39 -13.84
CA LEU A 819 -26.45 8.24 -14.75
C LEU A 819 -25.53 7.14 -14.23
N ALA A 820 -24.43 7.50 -13.57
CA ALA A 820 -23.51 6.58 -12.93
C ALA A 820 -24.19 5.81 -11.79
N GLN A 821 -24.98 6.46 -10.93
CA GLN A 821 -25.73 5.75 -9.88
C GLN A 821 -26.80 4.81 -10.47
N ASP A 822 -27.41 5.16 -11.61
CA ASP A 822 -28.32 4.26 -12.32
C ASP A 822 -27.57 3.02 -12.85
N MET A 823 -26.42 3.21 -13.49
CA MET A 823 -25.57 2.14 -14.01
C MET A 823 -25.06 1.20 -12.90
N LYS A 824 -24.67 1.76 -11.74
CA LYS A 824 -24.28 0.98 -10.54
C LYS A 824 -25.44 0.12 -10.03
N GLN A 825 -26.68 0.62 -10.14
CA GLN A 825 -27.90 -0.13 -9.81
C GLN A 825 -28.29 -1.17 -10.87
N GLU A 826 -28.08 -0.94 -12.17
CA GLU A 826 -28.18 -1.97 -13.22
C GLU A 826 -27.27 -3.15 -12.88
N LEU A 827 -25.97 -2.88 -12.70
CA LEU A 827 -24.97 -3.89 -12.37
C LEU A 827 -25.33 -4.64 -11.08
N GLY A 828 -25.69 -3.90 -10.03
CA GLY A 828 -26.06 -4.48 -8.74
C GLY A 828 -27.30 -5.38 -8.81
N LYS A 829 -28.36 -4.96 -9.53
CA LYS A 829 -29.58 -5.75 -9.70
C LYS A 829 -29.36 -6.97 -10.61
N ASN A 830 -28.57 -6.83 -11.67
CA ASN A 830 -28.21 -7.96 -12.54
C ASN A 830 -27.49 -9.05 -11.76
N PHE A 831 -26.46 -8.69 -10.98
CA PHE A 831 -25.70 -9.61 -10.17
C PHE A 831 -26.51 -10.20 -9.00
N ALA A 832 -27.20 -9.37 -8.21
CA ALA A 832 -28.02 -9.85 -7.10
C ALA A 832 -29.14 -10.80 -7.56
N HIS A 833 -29.70 -10.62 -8.75
CA HIS A 833 -30.64 -11.59 -9.32
C HIS A 833 -29.95 -12.91 -9.68
N ALA A 834 -28.84 -12.85 -10.44
CA ALA A 834 -28.08 -14.03 -10.85
C ALA A 834 -27.59 -14.88 -9.66
N MET A 835 -27.24 -14.23 -8.55
CA MET A 835 -26.71 -14.86 -7.33
C MET A 835 -27.77 -15.42 -6.38
N LEU A 836 -29.01 -14.92 -6.38
CA LEU A 836 -30.02 -15.26 -5.36
C LEU A 836 -31.22 -16.06 -5.87
N ALA A 837 -31.53 -16.01 -7.17
CA ALA A 837 -32.68 -16.72 -7.71
C ALA A 837 -32.44 -18.25 -7.72
N HIS A 838 -33.52 -19.03 -7.63
CA HIS A 838 -33.45 -20.49 -7.60
C HIS A 838 -33.40 -21.13 -8.99
N ASP A 839 -33.69 -20.35 -10.04
CA ASP A 839 -33.69 -20.74 -11.45
C ASP A 839 -32.47 -20.22 -12.23
N THR A 840 -31.53 -19.53 -11.57
CA THR A 840 -30.29 -19.04 -12.17
C THR A 840 -29.09 -19.98 -11.97
N ASN A 841 -28.11 -19.83 -12.84
CA ASN A 841 -26.88 -20.63 -12.91
C ASN A 841 -25.66 -19.70 -13.12
N PHE A 842 -24.46 -20.25 -13.21
CA PHE A 842 -23.25 -19.45 -13.47
C PHE A 842 -23.35 -18.57 -14.72
N ALA A 843 -23.96 -19.06 -15.81
CA ALA A 843 -24.18 -18.30 -17.04
C ALA A 843 -24.93 -16.98 -16.80
N SER A 844 -25.83 -16.95 -15.81
CA SER A 844 -26.62 -15.76 -15.46
C SER A 844 -25.79 -14.58 -14.95
N VAL A 845 -24.54 -14.82 -14.51
CA VAL A 845 -23.60 -13.76 -14.07
C VAL A 845 -23.04 -12.99 -15.28
N PHE A 846 -22.88 -13.64 -16.42
CA PHE A 846 -22.19 -13.09 -17.61
C PHE A 846 -23.13 -12.88 -18.80
N ASN A 847 -23.93 -13.88 -19.17
CA ASN A 847 -24.86 -13.86 -20.30
C ASN A 847 -26.30 -14.27 -19.89
N PRO A 848 -27.01 -13.48 -19.06
CA PRO A 848 -28.36 -13.81 -18.58
C PRO A 848 -29.52 -13.56 -19.57
N HIS A 849 -29.25 -13.01 -20.77
CA HIS A 849 -30.26 -12.52 -21.72
C HIS A 849 -31.31 -11.53 -21.14
N TYR A 850 -30.98 -10.83 -20.05
CA TYR A 850 -31.74 -9.72 -19.49
C TYR A 850 -30.82 -8.62 -18.95
N THR A 851 -31.36 -7.42 -18.76
CA THR A 851 -30.77 -6.40 -17.86
C THR A 851 -31.86 -5.71 -17.02
N HIS A 852 -31.48 -5.05 -15.94
CA HIS A 852 -32.35 -4.19 -15.13
C HIS A 852 -32.16 -2.72 -15.51
N VAL A 853 -33.18 -2.11 -16.12
CA VAL A 853 -33.14 -0.71 -16.56
C VAL A 853 -34.24 0.12 -15.89
N ASN A 854 -33.92 1.36 -15.55
CA ASN A 854 -34.92 2.40 -15.31
C ASN A 854 -35.21 3.16 -16.61
N GLN A 855 -36.13 4.13 -16.57
CA GLN A 855 -36.50 4.93 -17.75
C GLN A 855 -35.32 5.68 -18.40
N ARG A 856 -34.28 6.08 -17.65
CA ARG A 856 -33.10 6.77 -18.21
C ARG A 856 -32.16 5.81 -18.92
N LEU A 857 -31.85 4.66 -18.32
CA LEU A 857 -31.02 3.62 -18.95
C LEU A 857 -31.71 3.02 -20.17
N ALA A 858 -33.02 2.78 -20.10
CA ALA A 858 -33.83 2.33 -21.23
C ALA A 858 -33.70 3.29 -22.43
N SER A 859 -33.88 4.59 -22.21
CA SER A 859 -33.69 5.62 -23.23
C SER A 859 -32.24 5.75 -23.72
N LEU A 860 -31.24 5.48 -22.87
CA LEU A 860 -29.82 5.50 -23.24
C LEU A 860 -29.46 4.30 -24.16
N TYR A 861 -30.01 3.12 -23.88
CA TYR A 861 -29.70 1.87 -24.57
C TYR A 861 -30.68 1.52 -25.71
N GLY A 862 -31.73 2.31 -25.92
CA GLY A 862 -32.76 2.03 -26.93
C GLY A 862 -33.72 0.89 -26.55
N ILE A 863 -33.73 0.47 -25.29
CA ILE A 863 -34.48 -0.69 -24.80
C ILE A 863 -35.93 -0.28 -24.46
N PRO A 864 -36.97 -1.02 -24.90
CA PRO A 864 -38.35 -0.76 -24.51
C PRO A 864 -38.56 -0.86 -22.99
N PHE A 865 -39.22 0.13 -22.40
CA PHE A 865 -39.50 0.18 -20.96
C PHE A 865 -40.99 0.39 -20.69
N MET A 866 -41.54 -0.39 -19.76
CA MET A 866 -42.92 -0.26 -19.29
C MET A 866 -42.91 0.12 -17.82
N ALA A 867 -43.35 1.33 -17.50
CA ALA A 867 -43.33 1.83 -16.11
C ALA A 867 -44.16 0.97 -15.12
N GLY A 868 -45.16 0.24 -15.62
CA GLY A 868 -45.97 -0.69 -14.80
C GLY A 868 -45.27 -1.99 -14.40
N SER A 869 -44.08 -2.28 -14.92
CA SER A 869 -43.25 -3.43 -14.51
C SER A 869 -41.97 -3.01 -13.75
N ALA A 870 -41.95 -1.78 -13.22
CA ALA A 870 -40.84 -1.26 -12.43
C ALA A 870 -41.00 -1.58 -10.93
N ASP A 871 -39.88 -1.80 -10.25
CA ASP A 871 -39.81 -1.93 -8.79
C ASP A 871 -39.89 -0.58 -8.07
N ALA A 872 -39.83 -0.61 -6.72
CA ALA A 872 -39.89 0.59 -5.88
C ALA A 872 -38.70 1.56 -6.07
N GLN A 873 -37.64 1.17 -6.80
CA GLN A 873 -36.52 2.03 -7.18
C GLN A 873 -36.63 2.51 -8.65
N GLY A 874 -37.71 2.13 -9.36
CA GLY A 874 -37.98 2.52 -10.74
C GLY A 874 -37.31 1.65 -11.80
N PHE A 875 -36.80 0.46 -11.44
CA PHE A 875 -36.12 -0.46 -12.36
C PHE A 875 -37.02 -1.62 -12.78
N ALA A 876 -37.03 -1.95 -14.07
CA ALA A 876 -37.67 -3.14 -14.63
C ALA A 876 -36.62 -4.11 -15.18
N ARG A 877 -36.81 -5.42 -14.97
CA ARG A 877 -36.03 -6.47 -15.64
C ARG A 877 -36.57 -6.66 -17.05
N VAL A 878 -35.75 -6.43 -18.07
CA VAL A 878 -36.14 -6.50 -19.49
C VAL A 878 -35.23 -7.48 -20.23
N SER A 879 -35.82 -8.37 -21.03
CA SER A 879 -35.09 -9.33 -21.87
C SER A 879 -34.34 -8.62 -23.01
N THR A 880 -33.12 -9.05 -23.29
CA THR A 880 -32.29 -8.50 -24.38
C THR A 880 -31.17 -9.48 -24.75
N SER A 881 -30.85 -9.55 -26.04
CA SER A 881 -29.70 -10.30 -26.59
C SER A 881 -28.45 -9.42 -26.79
N GLU A 882 -28.56 -8.12 -26.49
CA GLU A 882 -27.53 -7.12 -26.82
C GLU A 882 -26.69 -6.66 -25.62
N ARG A 883 -27.10 -7.03 -24.40
CA ARG A 883 -26.37 -6.80 -23.15
C ARG A 883 -26.89 -7.70 -22.03
N GLY A 884 -26.16 -7.76 -20.93
CA GLY A 884 -26.57 -8.44 -19.70
C GLY A 884 -25.40 -8.69 -18.76
N GLY A 885 -25.71 -9.24 -17.59
CA GLY A 885 -24.72 -9.70 -16.62
C GLY A 885 -23.84 -8.57 -16.11
N ILE A 886 -22.59 -8.91 -15.77
CA ILE A 886 -21.62 -7.95 -15.24
C ILE A 886 -20.77 -7.25 -16.31
N LEU A 887 -20.34 -7.96 -17.36
CA LEU A 887 -19.36 -7.47 -18.34
C LEU A 887 -19.91 -6.32 -19.20
N THR A 888 -21.13 -6.46 -19.71
CA THR A 888 -21.72 -5.49 -20.66
C THR A 888 -22.65 -4.47 -19.98
N SER A 889 -22.63 -4.43 -18.65
CA SER A 889 -23.27 -3.39 -17.84
C SER A 889 -22.73 -2.00 -18.19
N GLY A 890 -23.59 -0.98 -18.08
CA GLY A 890 -23.18 0.41 -18.26
C GLY A 890 -22.07 0.82 -17.28
N ALA A 891 -22.07 0.25 -16.08
CA ALA A 891 -21.10 0.55 -15.05
C ALA A 891 -19.69 0.08 -15.43
N PHE A 892 -19.52 -1.19 -15.80
CA PHE A 892 -18.22 -1.73 -16.22
C PHE A 892 -17.71 -1.00 -17.47
N MET A 893 -18.56 -0.90 -18.50
CA MET A 893 -18.20 -0.26 -19.78
C MET A 893 -17.79 1.21 -19.60
N SER A 894 -18.50 1.97 -18.76
CA SER A 894 -18.19 3.39 -18.52
C SER A 894 -16.96 3.58 -17.62
N ARG A 895 -16.73 2.70 -16.65
CA ARG A 895 -15.65 2.82 -15.64
C ARG A 895 -14.25 2.66 -16.22
N TYR A 896 -14.15 1.88 -17.29
CA TYR A 896 -12.91 1.53 -17.99
C TYR A 896 -12.83 2.14 -19.40
N ALA A 897 -13.51 3.27 -19.62
CA ALA A 897 -13.46 4.11 -20.80
C ALA A 897 -12.83 5.48 -20.48
N THR A 898 -12.48 6.28 -21.50
CA THR A 898 -12.07 7.70 -21.31
C THR A 898 -13.30 8.59 -21.07
N ALA A 899 -13.14 9.92 -21.13
CA ALA A 899 -14.29 10.84 -21.10
C ALA A 899 -15.13 10.74 -22.39
N ASP A 900 -14.48 10.49 -23.52
CA ASP A 900 -15.05 10.59 -24.88
C ASP A 900 -15.29 9.23 -25.53
N ASP A 901 -14.38 8.27 -25.34
CA ASP A 901 -14.28 7.04 -26.13
C ASP A 901 -14.16 5.78 -25.26
N ALA A 902 -14.31 4.61 -25.87
CA ALA A 902 -13.88 3.34 -25.30
C ALA A 902 -12.38 3.38 -24.92
N ASN A 903 -11.91 2.38 -24.16
CA ASN A 903 -10.48 2.19 -23.97
C ASN A 903 -10.18 0.70 -23.84
N MET A 904 -9.78 0.08 -24.96
CA MET A 904 -9.49 -1.36 -25.03
C MET A 904 -8.48 -1.82 -23.98
N VAL A 905 -7.45 -1.02 -23.70
CA VAL A 905 -6.40 -1.36 -22.74
C VAL A 905 -6.98 -1.46 -21.33
N THR A 906 -7.71 -0.43 -20.87
CA THR A 906 -8.27 -0.48 -19.52
C THR A 906 -9.43 -1.46 -19.39
N ARG A 907 -10.21 -1.72 -20.46
CA ARG A 907 -11.23 -2.78 -20.45
C ARG A 907 -10.62 -4.19 -20.39
N SER A 908 -9.59 -4.48 -21.19
CA SER A 908 -8.89 -5.78 -21.17
C SER A 908 -8.19 -6.04 -19.83
N VAL A 909 -7.46 -5.04 -19.31
CA VAL A 909 -6.82 -5.14 -17.98
C VAL A 909 -7.85 -5.34 -16.87
N ALA A 910 -9.04 -4.72 -16.98
CA ALA A 910 -10.15 -4.99 -16.07
C ALA A 910 -10.68 -6.42 -16.22
N VAL A 911 -10.96 -6.92 -17.43
CA VAL A 911 -11.39 -8.31 -17.65
C VAL A 911 -10.39 -9.29 -17.03
N ARG A 912 -9.10 -9.17 -17.33
CA ARG A 912 -8.09 -10.10 -16.81
C ARG A 912 -7.92 -10.01 -15.29
N ARG A 913 -7.62 -8.82 -14.75
CA ARG A 913 -7.36 -8.67 -13.30
C ARG A 913 -8.61 -8.83 -12.43
N ARG A 914 -9.80 -8.45 -12.91
CA ARG A 914 -11.05 -8.43 -12.11
C ARG A 914 -11.93 -9.64 -12.36
N ILE A 915 -12.16 -10.04 -13.62
CA ILE A 915 -13.11 -11.10 -13.97
C ILE A 915 -12.42 -12.47 -14.06
N MET A 916 -11.17 -12.53 -14.53
CA MET A 916 -10.41 -13.78 -14.68
C MET A 916 -9.39 -14.01 -13.56
N CYS A 917 -9.24 -13.06 -12.64
CA CYS A 917 -8.26 -13.09 -11.56
C CYS A 917 -6.81 -13.34 -12.03
N GLN A 918 -6.50 -12.94 -13.26
CA GLN A 918 -5.20 -13.06 -13.90
C GLN A 918 -4.34 -11.81 -13.65
N ASP A 919 -3.13 -11.98 -13.11
CA ASP A 919 -2.30 -10.84 -12.72
C ASP A 919 -1.44 -10.31 -13.89
N ILE A 920 -1.79 -9.12 -14.39
CA ILE A 920 -0.96 -8.37 -15.36
C ILE A 920 -0.07 -7.39 -14.57
N PRO A 921 1.27 -7.42 -14.68
CA PRO A 921 2.18 -6.46 -14.05
C PRO A 921 1.78 -4.98 -14.25
N GLU A 922 2.30 -4.08 -13.41
CA GLU A 922 2.18 -2.64 -13.72
C GLU A 922 3.10 -2.23 -14.88
N PRO A 923 2.77 -1.16 -15.63
CA PRO A 923 3.63 -0.65 -16.67
C PRO A 923 5.02 -0.25 -16.14
N PRO A 924 6.09 -0.38 -16.97
CA PRO A 924 7.43 0.09 -16.61
C PRO A 924 7.46 1.58 -16.21
N SER A 925 8.45 1.94 -15.37
CA SER A 925 8.74 3.33 -15.05
C SER A 925 9.15 4.13 -16.30
N GLY A 926 8.87 5.45 -16.31
CA GLY A 926 9.20 6.35 -17.42
C GLY A 926 8.14 6.50 -18.52
N VAL A 927 7.29 5.49 -18.73
CA VAL A 927 6.33 5.36 -19.86
C VAL A 927 5.37 6.56 -20.08
N SER A 928 5.22 7.48 -19.13
CA SER A 928 4.48 8.73 -19.34
C SER A 928 5.26 9.74 -20.22
N LEU A 929 6.56 9.89 -20.00
CA LEU A 929 7.40 10.88 -20.71
C LEU A 929 7.55 10.51 -22.19
N ASP A 930 7.71 9.22 -22.48
CA ASP A 930 7.78 8.69 -23.84
C ASP A 930 6.51 8.96 -24.66
N ARG A 931 5.34 9.00 -24.00
CA ARG A 931 4.04 9.19 -24.68
C ARG A 931 3.84 10.60 -25.20
N GLU A 932 4.37 11.61 -24.53
CA GLU A 932 4.25 13.01 -24.94
C GLU A 932 5.18 13.29 -26.13
N ALA A 933 6.42 12.78 -26.07
CA ALA A 933 7.34 12.79 -27.21
C ALA A 933 6.79 11.99 -28.42
N LEU A 934 6.19 10.82 -28.17
CA LEU A 934 5.52 10.00 -29.18
C LEU A 934 4.32 10.73 -29.82
N ALA A 935 3.47 11.36 -29.02
CA ALA A 935 2.30 12.11 -29.48
C ALA A 935 2.70 13.30 -30.36
N ALA A 936 3.79 14.00 -30.03
CA ALA A 936 4.35 15.06 -30.85
C ALA A 936 4.94 14.53 -32.18
N ARG A 937 5.71 13.42 -32.12
CA ARG A 937 6.40 12.84 -33.29
C ARG A 937 5.45 12.20 -34.30
N ASP A 938 4.49 11.41 -33.82
CA ASP A 938 3.56 10.65 -34.66
C ASP A 938 2.19 11.37 -34.81
N ARG A 939 2.16 12.68 -34.57
CA ARG A 939 0.95 13.53 -34.55
C ARG A 939 0.04 13.31 -35.78
N GLU A 940 0.61 13.33 -36.99
CA GLU A 940 -0.12 13.16 -38.25
C GLU A 940 -0.89 11.83 -38.28
N PHE A 941 -0.29 10.75 -37.77
CA PHE A 941 -0.94 9.45 -37.68
C PHE A 941 -2.11 9.45 -36.68
N PHE A 942 -1.96 10.10 -35.53
CA PHE A 942 -3.02 10.17 -34.52
C PHE A 942 -4.21 11.07 -34.95
N GLU A 943 -3.92 12.20 -35.60
CA GLU A 943 -4.93 13.15 -36.08
C GLU A 943 -5.64 12.70 -37.38
N ASN A 944 -5.06 11.78 -38.15
CA ASN A 944 -5.67 11.26 -39.39
C ASN A 944 -7.08 10.68 -39.15
N PRO A 945 -8.10 11.04 -39.97
CA PRO A 945 -9.48 10.59 -39.79
C PRO A 945 -9.66 9.08 -39.89
N HIS A 946 -8.79 8.35 -40.59
CA HIS A 946 -8.88 6.90 -40.77
C HIS A 946 -8.14 6.07 -39.72
N THR A 947 -7.40 6.71 -38.80
CA THR A 947 -6.71 6.00 -37.72
C THR A 947 -7.69 5.68 -36.58
N THR A 948 -8.09 4.41 -36.49
CA THR A 948 -8.97 3.87 -35.46
C THR A 948 -8.28 3.75 -34.09
N GLN A 949 -9.06 3.56 -33.01
CA GLN A 949 -8.50 3.39 -31.67
C GLN A 949 -7.54 2.18 -31.57
N ARG A 950 -7.83 1.07 -32.27
CA ARG A 950 -6.96 -0.11 -32.39
C ARG A 950 -5.58 0.26 -32.95
N MET A 951 -5.56 0.97 -34.09
CA MET A 951 -4.33 1.48 -34.70
C MET A 951 -3.54 2.41 -33.77
N ILE A 952 -4.21 3.23 -32.94
CA ILE A 952 -3.55 4.11 -31.96
C ILE A 952 -2.85 3.29 -30.86
N PHE A 953 -3.54 2.34 -30.22
CA PHE A 953 -2.95 1.55 -29.14
C PHE A 953 -1.85 0.60 -29.62
N ASP A 954 -2.01 -0.04 -30.78
CA ASP A 954 -0.96 -0.87 -31.38
C ASP A 954 0.28 -0.02 -31.69
N ARG A 955 0.11 1.18 -32.28
CA ARG A 955 1.23 2.09 -32.52
C ARG A 955 1.95 2.49 -31.23
N ILE A 956 1.22 2.79 -30.16
CA ILE A 956 1.77 3.21 -28.86
C ILE A 956 2.48 2.07 -28.12
N THR A 957 2.13 0.81 -28.37
CA THR A 957 2.60 -0.35 -27.59
C THR A 957 3.52 -1.30 -28.38
N SER A 958 3.62 -1.14 -29.70
CA SER A 958 4.57 -1.83 -30.57
C SER A 958 6.04 -1.45 -30.29
N GLY A 959 6.97 -2.32 -30.69
CA GLY A 959 8.41 -2.02 -30.76
C GLY A 959 9.14 -1.80 -29.42
N THR A 960 8.51 -2.09 -28.29
CA THR A 960 9.04 -1.82 -26.93
C THR A 960 8.68 -2.96 -25.98
N SER A 961 9.15 -2.91 -24.73
CA SER A 961 8.74 -3.83 -23.66
C SER A 961 7.22 -3.85 -23.40
N CYS A 962 6.48 -2.81 -23.82
CA CYS A 962 5.02 -2.82 -23.80
C CYS A 962 4.43 -3.96 -24.66
N SER A 963 5.09 -4.29 -25.78
CA SER A 963 4.61 -5.31 -26.72
C SER A 963 4.43 -6.67 -26.04
N ASN A 964 5.28 -7.01 -25.07
CA ASN A 964 5.27 -8.28 -24.32
C ASN A 964 3.89 -8.62 -23.73
N CYS A 965 3.18 -7.60 -23.23
CA CYS A 965 1.80 -7.73 -22.75
C CYS A 965 0.78 -7.34 -23.82
N HIS A 966 1.05 -6.31 -24.61
CA HIS A 966 0.03 -5.71 -25.46
C HIS A 966 -0.32 -6.52 -26.71
N GLY A 967 0.64 -7.21 -27.33
CA GLY A 967 0.42 -7.91 -28.60
C GLY A 967 -0.55 -9.09 -28.54
N GLU A 968 -0.76 -9.69 -27.36
CA GLU A 968 -1.59 -10.89 -27.19
C GLU A 968 -2.50 -10.84 -25.95
N ILE A 969 -1.98 -10.34 -24.83
CA ILE A 969 -2.68 -10.40 -23.54
C ILE A 969 -3.68 -9.24 -23.41
N ILE A 970 -3.34 -8.05 -23.93
CA ILE A 970 -4.15 -6.84 -23.72
C ILE A 970 -4.94 -6.42 -24.97
N ASN A 971 -4.29 -6.06 -26.09
CA ASN A 971 -4.99 -5.42 -27.22
C ASN A 971 -6.00 -6.35 -27.91
N PRO A 972 -5.69 -7.62 -28.24
CA PRO A 972 -6.65 -8.51 -28.92
C PRO A 972 -7.88 -8.87 -28.10
N LEU A 973 -7.78 -8.91 -26.77
CA LEU A 973 -8.95 -9.07 -25.90
C LEU A 973 -9.73 -7.76 -25.79
N GLY A 974 -9.03 -6.63 -25.63
CA GLY A 974 -9.63 -5.32 -25.43
C GLY A 974 -10.40 -4.77 -26.63
N GLY A 975 -9.88 -5.01 -27.84
CA GLY A 975 -10.47 -4.50 -29.09
C GLY A 975 -11.89 -5.01 -29.36
N SER A 976 -12.24 -6.19 -28.86
CA SER A 976 -13.61 -6.72 -28.95
C SER A 976 -14.65 -5.81 -28.29
N MET A 977 -14.27 -5.14 -27.20
CA MET A 977 -15.16 -4.25 -26.44
C MET A 977 -15.24 -2.85 -27.06
N GLU A 978 -14.64 -2.58 -28.23
CA GLU A 978 -14.82 -1.33 -28.97
C GLU A 978 -16.24 -1.15 -29.52
N ASN A 979 -17.03 -2.22 -29.64
CA ASN A 979 -18.44 -2.14 -30.03
C ASN A 979 -19.36 -1.55 -28.94
N PHE A 980 -18.83 -1.23 -27.75
CA PHE A 980 -19.49 -0.41 -26.73
C PHE A 980 -18.78 0.96 -26.60
N ASP A 981 -19.54 2.06 -26.58
CA ASP A 981 -19.01 3.42 -26.44
C ASP A 981 -18.59 3.78 -24.99
N ALA A 982 -18.20 5.04 -24.75
CA ALA A 982 -17.78 5.53 -23.44
C ALA A 982 -18.86 5.51 -22.34
N LEU A 983 -20.14 5.32 -22.71
CA LEU A 983 -21.32 5.23 -21.84
C LEU A 983 -21.91 3.80 -21.81
N GLY A 984 -21.26 2.84 -22.49
CA GLY A 984 -21.76 1.49 -22.62
C GLY A 984 -22.98 1.34 -23.53
N ARG A 985 -23.18 2.22 -24.52
CA ARG A 985 -24.11 2.02 -25.65
C ARG A 985 -23.44 1.19 -26.75
N LEU A 986 -24.20 0.38 -27.48
CA LEU A 986 -23.67 -0.28 -28.69
C LEU A 986 -23.36 0.74 -29.80
N ARG A 987 -22.30 0.48 -30.57
CA ARG A 987 -21.89 1.27 -31.74
C ARG A 987 -21.28 0.40 -32.83
N ALA A 988 -21.47 0.81 -34.08
CA ALA A 988 -20.84 0.19 -35.27
C ALA A 988 -19.70 1.02 -35.87
N VAL A 989 -19.50 2.26 -35.40
CA VAL A 989 -18.41 3.16 -35.83
C VAL A 989 -17.74 3.85 -34.64
N ASP A 990 -16.47 4.25 -34.81
CA ASP A 990 -15.72 5.06 -33.84
C ASP A 990 -16.12 6.55 -33.87
N LEU A 991 -15.46 7.38 -33.04
CA LEU A 991 -15.72 8.82 -32.97
C LEU A 991 -15.34 9.60 -34.25
N LYS A 992 -14.53 9.01 -35.13
CA LYS A 992 -14.13 9.58 -36.44
C LYS A 992 -15.04 9.08 -37.58
N GLY A 993 -15.91 8.10 -37.31
CA GLY A 993 -16.82 7.49 -38.29
C GLY A 993 -16.27 6.24 -38.98
N ASN A 994 -15.13 5.69 -38.55
CA ASN A 994 -14.59 4.45 -39.10
C ASN A 994 -15.37 3.25 -38.56
N PRO A 995 -15.60 2.18 -39.36
CA PRO A 995 -16.19 0.94 -38.87
C PRO A 995 -15.40 0.34 -37.70
N ILE A 996 -16.11 -0.18 -36.70
CA ILE A 996 -15.50 -0.95 -35.61
C ILE A 996 -15.18 -2.36 -36.12
N ASP A 997 -13.91 -2.75 -36.00
CA ASP A 997 -13.51 -4.16 -35.95
C ASP A 997 -13.68 -4.63 -34.49
N ALA A 998 -14.64 -5.51 -34.27
CA ALA A 998 -14.96 -6.06 -32.96
C ALA A 998 -14.46 -7.51 -32.78
N VAL A 999 -13.72 -8.06 -33.74
CA VAL A 999 -13.08 -9.38 -33.58
C VAL A 999 -11.99 -9.27 -32.51
N GLY A 1000 -12.00 -10.20 -31.57
CA GLY A 1000 -11.01 -10.34 -30.51
C GLY A 1000 -10.44 -11.75 -30.38
N THR A 1001 -9.46 -11.94 -29.49
CA THR A 1001 -8.81 -13.25 -29.28
C THR A 1001 -8.29 -13.41 -27.84
N PHE A 1002 -8.45 -14.61 -27.27
CA PHE A 1002 -8.02 -14.99 -25.92
C PHE A 1002 -6.79 -15.91 -25.97
N PHE A 1003 -5.58 -15.34 -26.03
CA PHE A 1003 -4.33 -16.09 -26.22
C PHE A 1003 -3.83 -16.90 -25.00
N SER A 1004 -4.39 -16.68 -23.81
CA SER A 1004 -3.93 -17.29 -22.55
C SER A 1004 -5.11 -17.47 -21.58
N PRO A 1005 -5.79 -18.64 -21.62
CA PRO A 1005 -6.85 -19.03 -20.69
C PRO A 1005 -6.29 -19.84 -19.49
N PHE A 1006 -5.15 -19.39 -18.95
CA PHE A 1006 -4.48 -20.00 -17.79
C PHE A 1006 -4.48 -19.03 -16.59
N PRO A 1007 -4.43 -19.51 -15.32
CA PRO A 1007 -4.45 -18.62 -14.15
C PRO A 1007 -3.25 -17.67 -14.10
N GLN A 1008 -2.05 -18.18 -14.41
CA GLN A 1008 -0.87 -17.36 -14.64
C GLN A 1008 -0.84 -16.87 -16.10
N LEU A 1009 -0.45 -15.62 -16.32
CA LEU A 1009 -0.25 -15.07 -17.66
C LEU A 1009 1.19 -15.28 -18.13
N GLN A 1010 1.32 -16.01 -19.23
CA GLN A 1010 2.58 -16.21 -19.95
C GLN A 1010 2.64 -15.19 -21.11
N PHE A 1011 3.74 -14.43 -21.18
CA PHE A 1011 3.88 -13.26 -22.05
C PHE A 1011 4.64 -13.58 -23.35
N LEU A 1012 4.60 -12.69 -24.35
CA LEU A 1012 5.21 -12.91 -25.68
C LEU A 1012 6.71 -13.29 -25.65
N ASN A 1013 7.42 -12.88 -24.60
CA ASN A 1013 8.86 -13.08 -24.43
C ASN A 1013 9.21 -14.15 -23.37
N ASP A 1014 8.21 -14.88 -22.85
CA ASP A 1014 8.40 -15.99 -21.93
C ASP A 1014 8.96 -17.20 -22.69
N PRO A 1015 10.16 -17.71 -22.35
CA PRO A 1015 10.81 -18.81 -23.07
C PRO A 1015 10.09 -20.16 -22.92
N ASP A 1016 9.16 -20.27 -21.99
CA ASP A 1016 8.47 -21.52 -21.62
C ASP A 1016 6.96 -21.46 -21.93
N ARG A 1017 6.52 -20.42 -22.64
CA ARG A 1017 5.12 -20.15 -22.95
C ARG A 1017 4.40 -21.30 -23.64
N VAL A 1018 3.27 -21.69 -23.06
CA VAL A 1018 2.22 -22.52 -23.66
C VAL A 1018 1.18 -21.60 -24.33
N ILE A 1019 0.70 -21.99 -25.52
CA ILE A 1019 -0.29 -21.23 -26.29
C ILE A 1019 -1.52 -22.12 -26.50
N HIS A 1020 -2.71 -21.62 -26.18
CA HIS A 1020 -3.94 -22.30 -26.57
C HIS A 1020 -4.08 -22.27 -28.10
N SER A 1021 -4.15 -23.44 -28.74
CA SER A 1021 -4.09 -23.58 -30.19
C SER A 1021 -5.22 -24.48 -30.72
N PRO A 1022 -6.14 -23.98 -31.56
CA PRO A 1022 -6.24 -22.60 -32.04
C PRO A 1022 -6.55 -21.61 -30.91
N ALA A 1023 -6.16 -20.34 -31.07
CA ALA A 1023 -6.50 -19.30 -30.10
C ALA A 1023 -8.02 -19.03 -30.13
N ILE A 1024 -8.62 -18.82 -28.97
CA ILE A 1024 -10.08 -18.66 -28.82
C ILE A 1024 -10.49 -17.29 -29.40
N GLN A 1025 -11.38 -17.25 -30.40
CA GLN A 1025 -11.85 -16.03 -31.07
C GLN A 1025 -13.33 -15.76 -30.78
N PHE A 1026 -13.75 -14.50 -30.91
CA PHE A 1026 -15.11 -14.02 -30.64
C PHE A 1026 -15.30 -12.63 -31.27
N ASP A 1027 -16.52 -12.29 -31.68
CA ASP A 1027 -16.90 -10.99 -32.21
C ASP A 1027 -17.71 -10.16 -31.18
N GLY A 1028 -17.09 -9.12 -30.65
CA GLY A 1028 -17.71 -8.18 -29.73
C GLY A 1028 -17.80 -8.63 -28.27
N ALA A 1029 -18.17 -7.68 -27.40
CA ALA A 1029 -18.27 -7.93 -25.96
C ALA A 1029 -19.36 -8.96 -25.55
N ASN A 1030 -20.34 -9.22 -26.41
CA ASN A 1030 -21.43 -10.18 -26.14
C ASN A 1030 -20.98 -11.62 -26.39
N GLU A 1031 -20.30 -11.91 -27.51
CA GLU A 1031 -19.70 -13.23 -27.74
C GLU A 1031 -18.53 -13.48 -26.77
N LEU A 1032 -17.79 -12.43 -26.38
CA LEU A 1032 -16.86 -12.53 -25.24
C LEU A 1032 -17.56 -12.97 -23.96
N ALA A 1033 -18.71 -12.38 -23.60
CA ALA A 1033 -19.48 -12.78 -22.41
C ALA A 1033 -20.04 -14.22 -22.51
N GLN A 1034 -20.32 -14.71 -23.72
CA GLN A 1034 -20.70 -16.09 -23.99
C GLN A 1034 -19.50 -17.05 -23.84
N THR A 1035 -18.34 -16.70 -24.40
CA THR A 1035 -17.07 -17.43 -24.22
C THR A 1035 -16.67 -17.56 -22.75
N MET A 1036 -16.97 -16.56 -21.90
CA MET A 1036 -16.77 -16.64 -20.43
C MET A 1036 -17.67 -17.67 -19.72
N VAL A 1037 -18.57 -18.34 -20.44
CA VAL A 1037 -19.49 -19.35 -19.91
C VAL A 1037 -19.31 -20.69 -20.62
N GLU A 1038 -19.16 -20.66 -21.94
CA GLU A 1038 -19.20 -21.85 -22.81
C GLU A 1038 -17.82 -22.46 -23.09
N ASP A 1039 -16.73 -21.67 -23.11
CA ASP A 1039 -15.38 -22.23 -23.22
C ASP A 1039 -14.93 -22.81 -21.87
N PRO A 1040 -14.56 -24.10 -21.76
CA PRO A 1040 -14.24 -24.72 -20.48
C PRO A 1040 -13.07 -24.08 -19.72
N MET A 1041 -12.10 -23.49 -20.42
CA MET A 1041 -10.93 -22.89 -19.78
C MET A 1041 -11.21 -21.45 -19.33
N VAL A 1042 -11.86 -20.64 -20.17
CA VAL A 1042 -12.25 -19.26 -19.82
C VAL A 1042 -13.36 -19.25 -18.76
N SER A 1043 -14.34 -20.16 -18.86
CA SER A 1043 -15.39 -20.36 -17.86
C SER A 1043 -14.80 -20.79 -16.52
N GLY A 1044 -13.87 -21.75 -16.52
CA GLY A 1044 -13.17 -22.20 -15.31
C GLY A 1044 -12.38 -21.10 -14.60
N LEU A 1045 -11.76 -20.16 -15.34
CA LEU A 1045 -11.14 -18.96 -14.77
C LEU A 1045 -12.17 -18.02 -14.14
N ALA A 1046 -13.26 -17.72 -14.84
CA ALA A 1046 -14.30 -16.81 -14.36
C ALA A 1046 -15.06 -17.36 -13.13
N GLN A 1047 -15.30 -18.67 -13.07
CA GLN A 1047 -15.82 -19.37 -11.89
C GLN A 1047 -14.85 -19.29 -10.71
N SER A 1048 -13.58 -19.66 -10.93
CA SER A 1048 -12.54 -19.62 -9.91
C SER A 1048 -12.35 -18.21 -9.35
N CYS A 1049 -12.45 -17.18 -10.21
CA CYS A 1049 -12.36 -15.80 -9.77
C CYS A 1049 -13.59 -15.35 -8.96
N LEU A 1050 -14.81 -15.71 -9.37
CA LEU A 1050 -16.03 -15.43 -8.60
C LEU A 1050 -15.92 -15.98 -7.18
N ALA A 1051 -15.56 -17.27 -7.03
CA ALA A 1051 -15.32 -17.90 -5.75
C ALA A 1051 -14.18 -17.22 -4.96
N THR A 1052 -13.05 -16.92 -5.61
CA THR A 1052 -11.91 -16.19 -5.03
C THR A 1052 -12.31 -14.86 -4.40
N GLN A 1053 -13.17 -14.08 -5.06
CA GLN A 1053 -13.60 -12.78 -4.54
C GLN A 1053 -14.57 -12.94 -3.36
N PHE A 1054 -15.40 -13.99 -3.34
CA PHE A 1054 -16.22 -14.31 -2.17
C PHE A 1054 -15.39 -14.81 -0.97
N VAL A 1055 -14.37 -15.64 -1.16
CA VAL A 1055 -13.44 -16.05 -0.08
C VAL A 1055 -12.63 -14.85 0.43
N SER A 1056 -12.13 -13.98 -0.47
CA SER A 1056 -11.47 -12.72 -0.11
C SER A 1056 -12.37 -11.81 0.73
N TYR A 1057 -13.62 -11.62 0.31
CA TYR A 1057 -14.60 -10.83 1.04
C TYR A 1057 -15.00 -11.44 2.39
N SER A 1058 -15.25 -12.76 2.45
CA SER A 1058 -15.71 -13.40 3.68
C SER A 1058 -14.60 -13.48 4.73
N SER A 1059 -13.38 -13.86 4.35
CA SER A 1059 -12.21 -13.96 5.25
C SER A 1059 -11.53 -12.60 5.55
N GLY A 1060 -11.66 -11.62 4.67
CA GLY A 1060 -10.99 -10.32 4.80
C GLY A 1060 -9.52 -10.34 4.37
N ILE A 1061 -9.07 -11.39 3.68
CA ILE A 1061 -7.73 -11.46 3.08
C ILE A 1061 -7.74 -10.86 1.67
N ASN A 1062 -6.58 -10.37 1.21
CA ASN A 1062 -6.43 -9.81 -0.13
C ASN A 1062 -6.48 -10.93 -1.19
N SER A 1063 -7.37 -10.83 -2.19
CA SER A 1063 -7.55 -11.85 -3.23
C SER A 1063 -6.29 -12.17 -4.03
N ILE A 1064 -5.30 -11.26 -4.07
CA ILE A 1064 -3.99 -11.50 -4.70
C ILE A 1064 -3.27 -12.72 -4.14
N PHE A 1065 -3.50 -13.06 -2.87
CA PHE A 1065 -2.87 -14.21 -2.22
C PHE A 1065 -3.48 -15.55 -2.65
N LEU A 1066 -4.70 -15.54 -3.20
CA LEU A 1066 -5.43 -16.74 -3.63
C LEU A 1066 -5.19 -17.09 -5.10
N ILE A 1067 -4.48 -16.22 -5.82
CA ILE A 1067 -4.17 -16.32 -7.25
C ILE A 1067 -2.65 -16.40 -7.41
N ASP A 1068 -2.15 -17.05 -8.46
CA ASP A 1068 -0.70 -17.22 -8.61
C ASP A 1068 -0.04 -15.93 -9.13
N SER A 1069 0.26 -15.04 -8.19
CA SER A 1069 1.07 -13.85 -8.42
C SER A 1069 2.34 -13.87 -7.55
N PRO A 1070 3.51 -13.58 -8.13
CA PRO A 1070 4.73 -13.29 -7.38
C PRO A 1070 4.78 -11.82 -6.90
N ARG A 1071 3.76 -11.01 -7.20
CA ARG A 1071 3.74 -9.56 -6.94
C ARG A 1071 3.66 -9.29 -5.44
N ASP A 1072 4.64 -8.54 -4.94
CA ASP A 1072 4.53 -7.84 -3.68
C ASP A 1072 3.46 -6.73 -3.79
N VAL A 1073 2.28 -6.99 -3.21
CA VAL A 1073 1.20 -6.00 -3.03
C VAL A 1073 1.41 -5.10 -1.82
N GLY A 1074 2.48 -5.33 -1.07
CA GLY A 1074 2.84 -4.53 0.07
C GLY A 1074 2.14 -4.93 1.36
N TYR A 1075 2.07 -6.23 1.60
CA TYR A 1075 1.52 -6.84 2.80
C TYR A 1075 2.30 -8.12 3.10
N ALA A 1076 2.47 -8.44 4.39
CA ALA A 1076 2.95 -9.75 4.82
C ALA A 1076 2.21 -10.87 4.06
N ARG A 1077 2.89 -11.63 3.20
CA ARG A 1077 2.23 -12.71 2.45
C ARG A 1077 1.73 -13.75 3.43
N ILE A 1078 0.54 -14.28 3.14
CA ILE A 1078 -0.09 -15.32 3.93
C ILE A 1078 0.79 -16.57 3.98
N SER A 1079 0.72 -17.37 5.05
CA SER A 1079 1.59 -18.54 5.15
C SER A 1079 1.19 -19.59 4.10
N LYS A 1080 2.13 -20.43 3.62
CA LYS A 1080 1.80 -21.37 2.52
C LYS A 1080 0.64 -22.33 2.88
N ALA A 1081 0.59 -22.80 4.12
CA ALA A 1081 -0.50 -23.67 4.60
C ALA A 1081 -1.86 -22.94 4.67
N GLU A 1082 -1.85 -21.64 4.95
CA GLU A 1082 -3.02 -20.76 4.92
C GLU A 1082 -3.45 -20.44 3.47
N GLU A 1083 -2.49 -20.23 2.57
CA GLU A 1083 -2.73 -20.08 1.12
C GLU A 1083 -3.39 -21.34 0.55
N GLU A 1084 -2.88 -22.52 0.94
CA GLU A 1084 -3.44 -23.82 0.56
C GLU A 1084 -4.85 -24.02 1.16
N ALA A 1085 -5.08 -23.65 2.42
CA ALA A 1085 -6.40 -23.77 3.07
C ALA A 1085 -7.49 -22.92 2.37
N TYR A 1086 -7.22 -21.64 2.11
CA TYR A 1086 -8.19 -20.77 1.43
C TYR A 1086 -8.33 -21.09 -0.07
N ARG A 1087 -7.30 -21.64 -0.73
CA ARG A 1087 -7.45 -22.15 -2.10
C ARG A 1087 -8.27 -23.44 -2.18
N CYS A 1088 -8.30 -24.24 -1.11
CA CYS A 1088 -9.25 -25.35 -0.98
C CYS A 1088 -10.70 -24.84 -0.87
N ASP A 1089 -10.93 -23.75 -0.14
CA ASP A 1089 -12.26 -23.13 -0.07
C ASP A 1089 -12.72 -22.63 -1.44
N VAL A 1090 -11.83 -22.00 -2.23
CA VAL A 1090 -12.13 -21.60 -3.61
C VAL A 1090 -12.51 -22.80 -4.47
N ALA A 1091 -11.79 -23.93 -4.38
CA ALA A 1091 -12.12 -25.15 -5.12
C ALA A 1091 -13.50 -25.72 -4.70
N ASN A 1092 -13.76 -25.85 -3.40
CA ASN A 1092 -15.03 -26.32 -2.86
C ASN A 1092 -16.21 -25.44 -3.35
N LEU A 1093 -16.05 -24.11 -3.35
CA LEU A 1093 -17.07 -23.19 -3.84
C LEU A 1093 -17.27 -23.26 -5.36
N VAL A 1094 -16.22 -23.52 -6.15
CA VAL A 1094 -16.34 -23.78 -7.60
C VAL A 1094 -17.11 -25.07 -7.88
N ASP A 1095 -16.89 -26.13 -7.11
CA ASP A 1095 -17.65 -27.38 -7.23
C ASP A 1095 -19.13 -27.17 -6.88
N VAL A 1096 -19.44 -26.46 -5.79
CA VAL A 1096 -20.82 -26.13 -5.41
C VAL A 1096 -21.49 -25.21 -6.43
N LEU A 1097 -20.77 -24.22 -6.97
CA LEU A 1097 -21.24 -23.34 -8.06
C LEU A 1097 -21.59 -24.12 -9.33
N ASN A 1098 -20.80 -25.12 -9.69
CA ASN A 1098 -21.04 -25.97 -10.87
C ASN A 1098 -22.18 -26.97 -10.66
N MET A 1099 -22.26 -27.61 -9.49
CA MET A 1099 -23.27 -28.66 -9.23
C MET A 1099 -24.64 -28.10 -8.82
N ASN A 1100 -24.67 -27.00 -8.06
CA ASN A 1100 -25.85 -26.50 -7.37
C ASN A 1100 -26.15 -25.01 -7.63
N GLY A 1101 -25.27 -24.31 -8.35
CA GLY A 1101 -25.50 -22.93 -8.80
C GLY A 1101 -25.10 -21.82 -7.82
N PRO A 1102 -25.22 -20.55 -8.23
CA PRO A 1102 -24.68 -19.39 -7.50
C PRO A 1102 -25.24 -19.22 -6.09
N ARG A 1103 -26.53 -19.52 -5.87
CA ARG A 1103 -27.15 -19.39 -4.54
C ARG A 1103 -26.61 -20.43 -3.56
N ALA A 1104 -26.47 -21.68 -3.99
CA ALA A 1104 -25.91 -22.74 -3.15
C ALA A 1104 -24.46 -22.43 -2.76
N MET A 1105 -23.67 -21.83 -3.67
CA MET A 1105 -22.33 -21.34 -3.35
C MET A 1105 -22.36 -20.27 -2.24
N LEU A 1106 -23.33 -19.36 -2.23
CA LEU A 1106 -23.50 -18.40 -1.12
C LEU A 1106 -23.88 -19.10 0.19
N GLU A 1107 -24.79 -20.07 0.15
CA GLU A 1107 -25.20 -20.85 1.33
C GLU A 1107 -24.04 -21.67 1.92
N GLU A 1108 -23.09 -22.10 1.09
CA GLU A 1108 -21.90 -22.85 1.48
C GLU A 1108 -20.81 -22.00 2.17
N ILE A 1109 -20.60 -20.73 1.76
CA ILE A 1109 -19.53 -19.85 2.30
C ILE A 1109 -19.37 -19.90 3.83
N PRO A 1110 -20.41 -19.73 4.67
CA PRO A 1110 -20.24 -19.76 6.12
C PRO A 1110 -20.06 -21.17 6.70
N ALA A 1111 -20.39 -22.21 5.93
CA ALA A 1111 -20.29 -23.62 6.33
C ALA A 1111 -18.92 -24.25 5.97
N LEU A 1112 -18.03 -23.50 5.33
CA LEU A 1112 -16.63 -23.87 5.09
C LEU A 1112 -15.87 -24.11 6.40
N ASP A 1113 -15.00 -25.12 6.43
CA ASP A 1113 -14.18 -25.43 7.60
C ASP A 1113 -13.30 -24.23 8.04
N SER A 1114 -12.78 -23.43 7.10
CA SER A 1114 -11.96 -22.25 7.42
C SER A 1114 -12.72 -21.10 8.09
N VAL A 1115 -14.05 -21.09 7.95
CA VAL A 1115 -14.94 -20.16 8.65
C VAL A 1115 -15.34 -20.72 10.01
N MET A 1116 -15.73 -21.99 10.06
CA MET A 1116 -16.16 -22.65 11.30
C MET A 1116 -14.99 -22.91 12.28
N TYR A 1117 -13.77 -23.10 11.78
CA TYR A 1117 -12.57 -23.46 12.54
C TYR A 1117 -11.37 -22.58 12.18
N ARG A 1118 -10.66 -22.12 13.21
CA ARG A 1118 -9.57 -21.14 13.12
C ARG A 1118 -8.27 -21.67 13.73
N GLN A 1119 -7.14 -21.12 13.30
CA GLN A 1119 -5.80 -21.39 13.83
C GLN A 1119 -5.03 -20.09 14.14
N GLU A 1120 -3.99 -20.22 14.97
CA GLU A 1120 -3.08 -19.11 15.31
C GLU A 1120 -2.09 -18.85 14.18
N TRP A 1121 -2.57 -18.11 13.17
CA TRP A 1121 -1.78 -17.43 12.15
C TRP A 1121 -0.65 -16.61 12.80
N ALA A 1122 0.59 -16.74 12.33
CA ALA A 1122 1.75 -16.02 12.85
C ALA A 1122 1.81 -14.58 12.29
N ARG A 1123 0.91 -13.70 12.75
CA ARG A 1123 0.90 -12.24 12.48
C ARG A 1123 0.50 -11.47 13.73
#